data_AF-A0A914ULZ7-F1
#
_entry.id   AF-A0A914ULZ7-F1
#
_cell.length_a   1.000
_cell.length_b   1.000
_cell.length_c   1.000
_cell.angle_alpha   90.00
_cell.angle_beta   90.00
_cell.angle_gamma   90.00
#
_symmetry.space_group_name_H-M   'P 1'
#
loop_
_entity.id
_entity.type
_entity.pdbx_description
1 polymer ?
#
loop_
_entity_poly.entity_id
_entity_poly.type
_entity_poly.pdbx_seq_one_letter_code
_entity_poly.pdbx_strand_id
1 'polypeptide(L)'
;MQDITWDSQFEVRRSEGLLTTSDLLWFALQMARAMEHLTQLSVVHRDVALRNVLLKSDYTLKVADFGLSRLASDDGYYCQLRNVAMPIRYTSPEAMRVCRFSEHSECWAYGVALWELFTFSKKQPYAEECSEGYHAIMAFLTAGNRLSVPSTAPKPIRSMIQKLWHENPAKRPSFSDCQLDISKELNLSCPQILVRMQLDYDMLSIKRTSLDDVKIVQSLHNYLQKKKRTPAKNIYYKIIPEHQSRTAHVACFAALVAFVILALVLAGIAALRLNCGSQDMEKRTACSPNVTWSTNKGQILINGEQLVLKGVNYNGFETNEFTPYGLSSQSLDIMLDFMDGNDFNAVRLSFSIEMIQKNPEINVDCKKNEELCHLKALELMEIVIDRCAERGILVVLVCTQLAASSDYDKRNGLWYDDEIPTYTEENVLEAWDVLMNQVKKKWNLFALDVLDQPHHGASWGGNNAKTDFSRYAERFVQHILSKHAEYTGFFFIEGVHITYRDTEEDKNAPEAFQGENLMGVRTNPISTGNPEHDKRIIYSPHSFGPDLWNQTYFKESNFPKNMPSIWEEFYGFLTSAKDNPVIVGSWGGRYQNGTIDEKWQNAFSSWLHDKCLTNQFYWCLNGPSGTPFGDPLLSNSAVPNRRKLDLLDKLQPHPTRLACFASTSKLRIASGSFPNKACNK
;
A
#
# COMPACT_ATOMS: atom_id res chain seq x y z
N MET A 1 40.36 -21.43 -15.85
CA MET A 1 39.23 -21.92 -16.65
C MET A 1 37.98 -21.80 -15.81
N GLN A 2 37.06 -20.88 -16.04
CA GLN A 2 36.89 -19.88 -17.09
C GLN A 2 36.47 -18.55 -16.45
N ASP A 3 36.95 -17.46 -17.06
CA ASP A 3 36.69 -16.07 -16.72
C ASP A 3 35.21 -15.69 -16.88
N ILE A 4 34.69 -14.92 -15.92
CA ILE A 4 33.59 -13.99 -16.15
C ILE A 4 34.07 -12.64 -15.62
N THR A 5 34.62 -11.85 -16.53
CA THR A 5 34.93 -10.43 -16.33
C THR A 5 33.62 -9.65 -16.27
N TRP A 6 33.31 -9.08 -15.11
CA TRP A 6 32.25 -8.09 -14.98
C TRP A 6 32.81 -6.72 -15.34
N ASP A 7 32.22 -6.12 -16.37
CA ASP A 7 32.59 -4.82 -16.91
C ASP A 7 32.47 -3.73 -15.84
N SER A 8 33.59 -3.05 -15.62
CA SER A 8 33.75 -1.94 -14.71
C SER A 8 33.20 -0.65 -15.34
N GLN A 9 31.93 -0.35 -15.14
CA GLN A 9 31.43 1.02 -15.28
C GLN A 9 30.62 1.38 -14.03
N PHE A 10 30.97 2.52 -13.43
CA PHE A 10 30.49 3.09 -12.15
C PHE A 10 31.24 2.74 -10.86
N GLU A 11 32.58 2.69 -10.90
CA GLU A 11 33.39 2.91 -9.70
C GLU A 11 33.59 4.42 -9.45
N VAL A 12 32.69 5.06 -8.71
CA VAL A 12 33.03 6.33 -8.04
C VAL A 12 33.95 5.97 -6.88
N ARG A 13 35.27 6.04 -7.11
CA ARG A 13 36.26 5.96 -6.03
C ARG A 13 36.00 7.08 -5.03
N ARG A 14 35.44 6.75 -3.86
CA ARG A 14 35.47 7.65 -2.69
C ARG A 14 36.91 7.71 -2.19
N SER A 15 37.48 8.91 -2.14
CA SER A 15 38.80 9.16 -1.58
C SER A 15 38.84 8.82 -0.08
N GLU A 16 39.78 7.94 0.30
CA GLU A 16 40.37 7.73 1.63
C GLU A 16 39.44 7.74 2.87
N GLY A 17 38.99 6.53 3.27
CA GLY A 17 39.14 6.00 4.64
C GLY A 17 38.30 6.52 5.81
N LEU A 18 37.46 7.56 5.67
CA LEU A 18 36.68 8.11 6.79
C LEU A 18 35.17 7.88 6.65
N LEU A 19 34.54 7.37 7.72
CA LEU A 19 33.08 7.21 7.80
C LEU A 19 32.41 8.57 8.03
N THR A 20 31.40 8.87 7.22
CA THR A 20 30.57 10.07 7.38
C THR A 20 29.39 9.81 8.31
N THR A 21 28.75 10.88 8.81
CA THR A 21 27.50 10.78 9.57
C THR A 21 26.40 10.05 8.78
N SER A 22 26.35 10.25 7.46
CA SER A 22 25.41 9.55 6.59
C SER A 22 25.69 8.04 6.53
N ASP A 23 26.96 7.62 6.56
CA ASP A 23 27.31 6.19 6.64
C ASP A 23 26.87 5.59 7.98
N LEU A 24 27.02 6.32 9.10
CA LEU A 24 26.52 5.87 10.41
C LEU A 24 24.99 5.76 10.44
N LEU A 25 24.28 6.75 9.90
CA LEU A 25 22.83 6.70 9.76
C LEU A 25 22.38 5.51 8.89
N TRP A 26 23.14 5.21 7.84
CA TRP A 26 22.89 4.04 6.99
C TRP A 26 23.06 2.72 7.76
N PHE A 27 24.11 2.60 8.59
CA PHE A 27 24.31 1.42 9.43
C PHE A 27 23.20 1.28 10.48
N ALA A 28 22.77 2.39 11.10
CA ALA A 28 21.63 2.40 12.01
C ALA A 28 20.37 1.86 11.34
N LEU A 29 20.07 2.34 10.13
CA LEU A 29 18.90 1.88 9.36
C LEU A 29 18.96 0.38 9.03
N GLN A 30 20.11 -0.11 8.57
CA GLN A 30 20.29 -1.53 8.26
C GLN A 30 20.13 -2.43 9.51
N MET A 31 20.64 -2.00 10.67
CA MET A 31 20.42 -2.70 11.93
C MET A 31 18.92 -2.76 12.29
N ALA A 32 18.20 -1.64 12.19
CA ALA A 32 16.76 -1.61 12.48
C ALA A 32 15.96 -2.55 11.57
N ARG A 33 16.28 -2.58 10.27
CA ARG A 33 15.69 -3.52 9.29
C ARG A 33 15.94 -4.98 9.66
N ALA A 34 17.18 -5.31 10.03
CA ALA A 34 17.54 -6.66 10.42
C ALA A 34 16.78 -7.09 11.70
N MET A 35 16.64 -6.19 12.67
CA MET A 35 15.92 -6.48 13.91
C MET A 35 14.40 -6.59 13.71
N GLU A 36 13.80 -5.76 12.85
CA GLU A 36 12.40 -5.91 12.46
C GLU A 36 12.13 -7.27 11.82
N HIS A 37 13.04 -7.72 10.94
CA HIS A 37 12.92 -9.04 10.33
C HIS A 37 12.97 -10.17 11.37
N LEU A 38 13.81 -10.07 12.40
CA LEU A 38 13.83 -11.03 13.50
C LEU A 38 12.52 -11.00 14.31
N THR A 39 11.98 -9.81 14.58
CA THR A 39 10.69 -9.65 15.25
C THR A 39 9.55 -10.33 14.47
N GLN A 40 9.49 -10.15 13.15
CA GLN A 40 8.48 -10.80 12.28
C GLN A 40 8.56 -12.34 12.30
N LEU A 41 9.75 -12.88 12.55
CA LEU A 41 9.98 -14.33 12.71
C LEU A 41 9.76 -14.81 14.16
N SER A 42 9.27 -13.95 15.05
CA SER A 42 9.15 -14.20 16.49
C SER A 42 10.48 -14.61 17.13
N VAL A 43 11.61 -14.07 16.66
CA VAL A 43 12.94 -14.32 17.20
C VAL A 43 13.37 -13.13 18.06
N VAL A 44 13.73 -13.40 19.33
CA VAL A 44 14.44 -12.44 20.17
C VAL A 44 15.94 -12.72 20.12
N HIS A 45 16.77 -11.72 19.77
CA HIS A 45 18.20 -11.92 19.60
C HIS A 45 18.91 -12.05 20.95
N ARG A 46 18.54 -11.19 21.91
CA ARG A 46 19.04 -11.13 23.30
C ARG A 46 20.49 -10.70 23.47
N ASP A 47 21.14 -10.29 22.39
CA ASP A 47 22.49 -9.73 22.42
C ASP A 47 22.72 -8.71 21.29
N VAL A 48 21.79 -7.77 21.16
CA VAL A 48 21.90 -6.68 20.18
C VAL A 48 22.95 -5.69 20.69
N ALA A 49 24.10 -5.69 20.03
CA ALA A 49 25.25 -4.84 20.34
C ALA A 49 26.09 -4.65 19.08
N LEU A 50 26.84 -3.55 18.97
CA LEU A 50 27.60 -3.26 17.75
C LEU A 50 28.69 -4.31 17.47
N ARG A 51 29.21 -4.98 18.50
CA ARG A 51 30.17 -6.10 18.35
C ARG A 51 29.58 -7.32 17.62
N ASN A 52 28.26 -7.47 17.60
CA ASN A 52 27.54 -8.56 16.94
C ASN A 52 27.01 -8.15 15.56
N VAL A 53 27.57 -7.08 15.00
CA VAL A 53 27.19 -6.51 13.72
C VAL A 53 28.39 -6.55 12.78
N LEU A 54 28.24 -7.26 11.67
CA LEU A 54 29.30 -7.45 10.67
C LEU A 54 29.11 -6.46 9.52
N LEU A 55 30.19 -5.78 9.13
CA LEU A 55 30.21 -4.86 8.00
C LEU A 55 31.07 -5.42 6.87
N LYS A 56 30.50 -5.49 5.68
CA LYS A 56 31.22 -5.88 4.46
C LYS A 56 31.94 -4.69 3.82
N SER A 57 32.87 -4.97 2.90
CA SER A 57 33.59 -3.96 2.11
C SER A 57 32.67 -3.09 1.25
N ASP A 58 31.48 -3.59 0.89
CA ASP A 58 30.43 -2.87 0.16
C ASP A 58 29.50 -2.05 1.08
N TYR A 59 29.83 -1.92 2.37
CA TYR A 59 29.04 -1.22 3.39
C TYR A 59 27.68 -1.89 3.72
N THR A 60 27.50 -3.15 3.31
CA THR A 60 26.37 -4.00 3.75
C THR A 60 26.60 -4.51 5.16
N LEU A 61 25.58 -4.34 6.00
CA LEU A 61 25.58 -4.75 7.40
C LEU A 61 24.79 -6.05 7.60
N LYS A 62 25.30 -6.96 8.43
CA LYS A 62 24.60 -8.18 8.85
C LYS A 62 24.66 -8.36 10.37
N VAL A 63 23.51 -8.63 10.98
CA VAL A 63 23.43 -9.04 12.39
C VAL A 63 23.89 -10.50 12.52
N ALA A 64 24.72 -10.78 13.52
CA ALA A 64 25.35 -12.07 13.77
C ALA A 64 25.28 -12.46 15.25
N ASP A 65 25.83 -13.64 15.58
CA ASP A 65 25.83 -14.23 16.94
C ASP A 65 24.43 -14.56 17.52
N PHE A 66 23.77 -15.52 16.88
CA PHE A 66 22.50 -16.09 17.36
C PHE A 66 22.68 -17.10 18.51
N GLY A 67 23.80 -17.05 19.24
CA GLY A 67 24.11 -17.94 20.35
C GLY A 67 23.08 -17.87 21.48
N LEU A 68 22.66 -16.66 21.83
CA LEU A 68 21.67 -16.40 22.89
C LEU A 68 20.22 -16.33 22.39
N SER A 69 20.00 -16.27 21.08
CA SER A 69 18.68 -16.05 20.49
C SER A 69 17.70 -17.19 20.75
N ARG A 70 16.42 -16.83 20.84
CA ARG A 70 15.32 -17.75 21.15
C ARG A 70 14.06 -17.35 20.38
N LEU A 71 13.20 -18.33 20.16
CA LEU A 71 11.83 -18.06 19.70
C LEU A 71 11.02 -17.51 20.89
N ALA A 72 10.32 -16.41 20.66
CA ALA A 72 9.29 -15.91 21.56
C ALA A 72 8.10 -16.89 21.61
N SER A 73 7.35 -16.88 22.71
CA SER A 73 6.04 -17.51 22.79
C SER A 73 5.01 -16.70 22.00
N ASP A 74 3.81 -17.26 21.82
CA ASP A 74 2.70 -16.60 21.15
C ASP A 74 2.29 -15.29 21.85
N ASP A 75 2.59 -15.16 23.15
CA ASP A 75 2.41 -13.92 23.93
C ASP A 75 3.47 -12.83 23.63
N GLY A 76 4.38 -13.07 22.68
CA GLY A 76 5.36 -12.09 22.19
C GLY A 76 6.60 -11.90 23.04
N TYR A 77 6.96 -12.87 23.90
CA TYR A 77 8.18 -12.81 24.71
C TYR A 77 8.83 -14.17 24.98
N TYR A 78 10.08 -14.15 25.44
CA TYR A 78 10.81 -15.32 25.93
C TYR A 78 11.23 -15.12 27.39
N CYS A 79 10.97 -16.11 28.24
CA CYS A 79 11.46 -16.12 29.63
C CYS A 79 12.71 -17.00 29.75
N GLN A 80 13.81 -16.40 30.20
CA GLN A 80 15.03 -17.10 30.55
C GLN A 80 14.98 -17.59 32.01
N LEU A 81 15.66 -18.70 32.29
CA LEU A 81 15.93 -19.13 33.67
C LEU A 81 16.72 -18.06 34.42
N ARG A 82 16.40 -17.87 35.71
CA ARG A 82 17.16 -16.97 36.59
C ARG A 82 18.63 -17.44 36.70
N ASN A 83 19.54 -16.48 36.89
CA ASN A 83 20.99 -16.70 37.04
C ASN A 83 21.74 -17.22 35.81
N VAL A 84 21.14 -17.19 34.62
CA VAL A 84 21.89 -17.43 33.38
C VAL A 84 22.55 -16.12 32.93
N ALA A 85 23.82 -16.18 32.53
CA ALA A 85 24.57 -15.03 32.06
C ALA A 85 23.85 -14.30 30.91
N MET A 86 23.94 -12.97 30.92
CA MET A 86 23.36 -12.08 29.92
C MET A 86 24.23 -10.82 29.76
N PRO A 87 24.18 -10.15 28.60
CA PRO A 87 24.97 -8.95 28.33
C PRO A 87 24.41 -7.74 29.09
N ILE A 88 24.70 -7.65 30.40
CA ILE A 88 24.05 -6.72 31.35
C ILE A 88 24.07 -5.23 30.95
N ARG A 89 25.03 -4.77 30.14
CA ARG A 89 25.11 -3.38 29.65
C ARG A 89 24.08 -3.08 28.55
N TYR A 90 23.54 -4.09 27.89
CA TYR A 90 22.62 -3.96 26.76
C TYR A 90 21.20 -4.36 27.15
N THR A 91 21.06 -5.17 28.19
CA THR A 91 19.77 -5.65 28.69
C THR A 91 18.92 -4.51 29.28
N SER A 92 17.64 -4.48 28.94
CA SER A 92 16.69 -3.52 29.49
C SER A 92 16.37 -3.78 30.98
N PRO A 93 15.93 -2.77 31.75
CA PRO A 93 15.63 -2.93 33.18
C PRO A 93 14.62 -4.03 33.47
N GLU A 94 13.57 -4.15 32.66
CA GLU A 94 12.56 -5.19 32.83
C GLU A 94 13.10 -6.59 32.51
N ALA A 95 13.95 -6.73 31.49
CA ALA A 95 14.61 -8.00 31.17
C ALA A 95 15.60 -8.40 32.26
N MET A 96 16.31 -7.45 32.88
CA MET A 96 17.18 -7.70 34.04
C MET A 96 16.37 -8.18 35.27
N ARG A 97 15.22 -7.55 35.56
CA ARG A 97 14.38 -7.87 36.75
C ARG A 97 13.74 -9.24 36.68
N VAL A 98 13.08 -9.54 35.56
CA VAL A 98 12.20 -10.72 35.45
C VAL A 98 12.65 -11.71 34.39
N CYS A 99 13.82 -11.52 33.77
CA CYS A 99 14.37 -12.41 32.74
C CYS A 99 13.43 -12.60 31.53
N ARG A 100 12.60 -11.59 31.24
CA ARG A 100 11.65 -11.56 30.13
C ARG A 100 12.17 -10.69 28.99
N PHE A 101 12.39 -11.31 27.84
CA PHE A 101 12.90 -10.68 26.63
C PHE A 101 11.78 -10.58 25.59
N SER A 102 11.58 -9.41 25.00
CA SER A 102 10.58 -9.11 23.98
C SER A 102 11.15 -8.12 22.97
N GLU A 103 10.41 -7.84 21.89
CA GLU A 103 10.75 -6.77 20.93
C GLU A 103 11.13 -5.46 21.65
N HIS A 104 10.31 -5.02 22.62
CA HIS A 104 10.56 -3.78 23.36
C HIS A 104 11.86 -3.79 24.17
N SER A 105 12.30 -4.96 24.65
CA SER A 105 13.61 -5.10 25.30
C SER A 105 14.76 -5.06 24.29
N GLU A 106 14.52 -5.55 23.06
CA GLU A 106 15.50 -5.47 21.96
C GLU A 106 15.60 -4.02 21.43
N CYS A 107 14.52 -3.24 21.44
CA CYS A 107 14.56 -1.80 21.15
C CYS A 107 15.48 -1.04 22.12
N TRP A 108 15.47 -1.39 23.40
CA TRP A 108 16.41 -0.81 24.38
C TRP A 108 17.86 -1.14 24.02
N ALA A 109 18.14 -2.41 23.74
CA ALA A 109 19.47 -2.88 23.36
C ALA A 109 19.95 -2.22 22.05
N TYR A 110 19.05 -2.03 21.09
CA TYR A 110 19.29 -1.24 19.88
C TYR A 110 19.65 0.21 20.18
N GLY A 111 18.98 0.85 21.16
CA GLY A 111 19.38 2.18 21.64
C GLY A 111 20.82 2.23 22.18
N VAL A 112 21.27 1.17 22.88
CA VAL A 112 22.67 1.03 23.31
C VAL A 112 23.60 0.81 22.13
N ALA A 113 23.21 0.02 21.12
CA ALA A 113 24.00 -0.16 19.90
C ALA A 113 24.14 1.14 19.09
N LEU A 114 23.10 1.97 19.01
CA LEU A 114 23.17 3.30 18.42
C LEU A 114 24.10 4.23 19.22
N TRP A 115 24.06 4.15 20.54
CA TRP A 115 25.00 4.89 21.38
C TRP A 115 26.45 4.49 21.07
N GLU A 116 26.74 3.19 20.95
CA GLU A 116 28.07 2.71 20.56
C GLU A 116 28.48 3.24 19.19
N LEU A 117 27.56 3.17 18.22
CA LEU A 117 27.80 3.60 16.85
C LEU A 117 28.20 5.09 16.78
N PHE A 118 27.46 5.96 17.46
CA PHE A 118 27.70 7.40 17.43
C PHE A 118 28.78 7.88 18.40
N THR A 119 29.17 7.08 19.40
CA THR A 119 30.38 7.32 20.20
C THR A 119 31.64 6.70 19.59
N PHE A 120 31.51 6.05 18.43
CA PHE A 120 32.57 5.33 17.73
C PHE A 120 33.19 4.21 18.58
N SER A 121 32.39 3.63 19.49
CA SER A 121 32.80 2.60 20.45
C SER A 121 34.07 2.96 21.26
N LYS A 122 34.34 4.26 21.45
CA LYS A 122 35.54 4.72 22.19
C LYS A 122 35.52 4.34 23.67
N LYS A 123 34.33 4.06 24.22
CA LYS A 123 34.11 3.68 25.62
C LYS A 123 33.05 2.58 25.68
N GLN A 124 33.08 1.79 26.75
CA GLN A 124 32.01 0.84 27.03
C GLN A 124 30.76 1.57 27.55
N PRO A 125 29.54 1.06 27.26
CA PRO A 125 28.32 1.62 27.83
C PRO A 125 28.37 1.62 29.37
N TYR A 126 27.94 2.71 29.99
CA TYR A 126 27.89 2.96 31.44
C TYR A 126 29.23 3.15 32.15
N ALA A 127 30.36 3.15 31.43
CA ALA A 127 31.69 3.23 32.02
C ALA A 127 31.96 4.56 32.77
N GLU A 128 31.24 5.64 32.42
CA GLU A 128 31.40 6.95 33.06
C GLU A 128 30.23 7.27 34.01
N GLU A 129 29.18 6.48 33.94
CA GLU A 129 27.91 6.70 34.64
C GLU A 129 27.86 5.97 35.99
N CYS A 130 28.45 4.77 36.09
CA CYS A 130 28.43 3.98 37.31
C CYS A 130 29.56 2.93 37.35
N SER A 131 29.77 2.35 38.54
CA SER A 131 30.67 1.19 38.70
C SER A 131 30.20 0.00 37.86
N GLU A 132 31.13 -0.88 37.49
CA GLU A 132 30.79 -2.06 36.70
C GLU A 132 29.96 -3.10 37.47
N GLY A 133 29.20 -3.90 36.71
CA GLY A 133 28.50 -5.07 37.23
C GLY A 133 26.99 -4.89 37.35
N TYR A 134 26.30 -6.03 37.49
CA TYR A 134 24.84 -6.11 37.44
C TYR A 134 24.16 -5.19 38.46
N HIS A 135 24.59 -5.21 39.72
CA HIS A 135 23.95 -4.44 40.79
C HIS A 135 24.09 -2.93 40.61
N ALA A 136 25.26 -2.46 40.16
CA ALA A 136 25.51 -1.04 39.96
C ALA A 136 24.69 -0.47 38.80
N ILE A 137 24.69 -1.15 37.64
CA ILE A 137 23.88 -0.76 36.47
C ILE A 137 22.39 -0.83 36.82
N MET A 138 21.96 -1.88 37.51
CA MET A 138 20.56 -2.04 37.89
C MET A 138 20.07 -0.96 38.86
N ALA A 139 20.90 -0.58 39.84
CA ALA A 139 20.62 0.51 40.76
C ALA A 139 20.54 1.85 40.02
N PHE A 140 21.50 2.11 39.12
CA PHE A 140 21.54 3.31 38.29
C PHE A 140 20.26 3.47 37.46
N LEU A 141 19.85 2.41 36.74
CA LEU A 141 18.66 2.43 35.90
C LEU A 141 17.35 2.52 36.71
N THR A 142 17.29 1.86 37.88
CA THR A 142 16.11 1.88 38.76
C THR A 142 15.91 3.24 39.43
N ALA A 143 16.98 4.02 39.62
CA ALA A 143 16.90 5.41 40.05
C ALA A 143 16.36 6.36 38.95
N GLY A 144 16.00 5.83 37.77
CA GLY A 144 15.49 6.62 36.64
C GLY A 144 16.58 7.20 35.75
N ASN A 145 17.86 6.98 36.07
CA ASN A 145 18.97 7.47 35.26
C ASN A 145 19.08 6.67 33.96
N ARG A 146 19.70 7.29 32.94
CA ARG A 146 19.95 6.73 31.61
C ARG A 146 21.37 7.05 31.16
N LEU A 147 21.85 6.26 30.21
CA LEU A 147 23.14 6.50 29.56
C LEU A 147 23.15 7.89 28.90
N SER A 148 24.29 8.57 28.95
CA SER A 148 24.44 9.91 28.39
C SER A 148 24.27 9.88 26.86
N VAL A 149 23.40 10.72 26.30
CA VAL A 149 23.13 10.70 24.86
C VAL A 149 24.29 11.34 24.08
N PRO A 150 24.86 10.69 23.04
CA PRO A 150 26.07 11.18 22.38
C PRO A 150 25.79 12.48 21.62
N SER A 151 26.58 13.52 21.92
CA SER A 151 26.46 14.82 21.25
C SER A 151 26.86 14.79 19.77
N THR A 152 27.62 13.77 19.37
CA THR A 152 28.05 13.47 18.00
C THR A 152 26.92 12.97 17.10
N ALA A 153 25.82 12.46 17.68
CA ALA A 153 24.65 12.03 16.91
C ALA A 153 23.79 13.23 16.46
N PRO A 154 23.17 13.18 15.27
CA PRO A 154 22.18 14.17 14.84
C PRO A 154 21.04 14.35 15.85
N LYS A 155 20.45 15.55 15.94
CA LYS A 155 19.36 15.87 16.88
C LYS A 155 18.21 14.84 16.83
N PRO A 156 17.72 14.42 15.65
CA PRO A 156 16.65 13.42 15.59
C PRO A 156 17.04 12.07 16.17
N ILE A 157 18.27 11.61 15.89
CA ILE A 157 18.81 10.36 16.45
C ILE A 157 18.96 10.45 17.97
N ARG A 158 19.38 11.59 18.50
CA ARG A 158 19.45 11.81 19.96
C ARG A 158 18.07 11.69 20.60
N SER A 159 17.04 12.29 20.00
CA SER A 159 15.67 12.17 20.47
C SER A 159 15.16 10.72 20.40
N MET A 160 15.51 9.99 19.34
CA MET A 160 15.17 8.58 19.20
C MET A 160 15.81 7.72 20.29
N ILE A 161 17.12 7.86 20.54
CA ILE A 161 17.83 7.12 21.59
C ILE A 161 17.15 7.34 22.96
N GLN A 162 16.74 8.57 23.27
CA GLN A 162 16.00 8.87 24.50
C GLN A 162 14.66 8.13 24.59
N LYS A 163 13.90 8.07 23.48
CA LYS A 163 12.63 7.33 23.42
C LYS A 163 12.84 5.81 23.54
N LEU A 164 13.91 5.27 22.95
CA LEU A 164 14.27 3.84 23.07
C LEU A 164 14.59 3.42 24.51
N TRP A 165 15.00 4.36 25.36
CA TRP A 165 15.25 4.13 26.78
C TRP A 165 14.10 4.54 27.71
N HIS A 166 12.88 4.64 27.19
CA HIS A 166 11.71 4.91 28.03
C HIS A 166 11.52 3.80 29.10
N GLU A 167 11.18 4.18 30.35
CA GLU A 167 10.99 3.22 31.48
C GLU A 167 9.88 2.21 31.17
N ASN A 168 8.70 2.70 30.74
CA ASN A 168 7.65 1.83 30.24
C ASN A 168 8.04 1.26 28.86
N PRO A 169 8.17 -0.08 28.72
CA PRO A 169 8.56 -0.71 27.45
C PRO A 169 7.60 -0.37 26.30
N ALA A 170 6.29 -0.31 26.54
CA ALA A 170 5.27 -0.06 25.52
C ALA A 170 5.28 1.37 24.94
N LYS A 171 6.07 2.28 25.54
CA LYS A 171 6.26 3.64 25.03
C LYS A 171 7.53 3.80 24.18
N ARG A 172 8.32 2.72 24.04
CA ARG A 172 9.50 2.71 23.16
C ARG A 172 9.03 2.57 21.72
N PRO A 173 9.66 3.25 20.75
CA PRO A 173 9.33 3.09 19.34
C PRO A 173 9.64 1.66 18.87
N SER A 174 8.86 1.17 17.92
CA SER A 174 9.13 -0.10 17.24
C SER A 174 10.36 0.03 16.32
N PHE A 175 10.87 -1.09 15.83
CA PHE A 175 11.94 -1.05 14.81
C PHE A 175 11.46 -0.37 13.52
N SER A 176 10.18 -0.51 13.16
CA SER A 176 9.57 0.17 12.00
C SER A 176 9.56 1.69 12.19
N ASP A 177 9.18 2.18 13.38
CA ASP A 177 9.23 3.61 13.72
C ASP A 177 10.66 4.15 13.63
N CYS A 178 11.63 3.38 14.14
CA CYS A 178 13.04 3.76 14.07
C CYS A 178 13.53 3.87 12.60
N GLN A 179 13.11 2.95 11.73
CA GLN A 179 13.46 2.99 10.32
C GLN A 179 12.89 4.24 9.63
N LEU A 180 11.63 4.58 9.92
CA LEU A 180 10.99 5.77 9.36
C LEU A 180 11.73 7.04 9.76
N ASP A 181 12.01 7.20 11.06
CA ASP A 181 12.70 8.37 11.60
C ASP A 181 14.16 8.49 11.07
N ILE A 182 14.90 7.38 10.96
CA ILE A 182 16.27 7.39 10.40
C ILE A 182 16.24 7.68 8.89
N SER A 183 15.27 7.11 8.15
CA SER A 183 15.14 7.31 6.71
C SER A 183 14.81 8.76 6.36
N LYS A 184 13.95 9.40 7.16
CA LYS A 184 13.68 10.85 7.07
C LYS A 184 14.96 11.67 7.23
N GLU A 185 15.77 11.37 8.25
CA GLU A 185 17.01 12.09 8.50
C GLU A 185 18.06 11.87 7.39
N LEU A 186 18.16 10.64 6.88
CA LEU A 186 18.99 10.32 5.71
C LEU A 186 18.56 11.10 4.47
N ASN A 187 17.25 11.26 4.25
CA ASN A 187 16.73 12.02 3.13
C ASN A 187 17.08 13.50 3.20
N LEU A 188 17.01 14.08 4.40
CA LEU A 188 17.40 15.46 4.62
C LEU A 188 18.91 15.67 4.49
N SER A 189 19.71 14.70 4.94
CA SER A 189 21.17 14.82 5.01
C SER A 189 21.90 14.44 3.72
N CYS A 190 21.41 13.45 2.97
CA CYS A 190 22.03 12.98 1.73
C CYS A 190 21.03 12.23 0.82
N PRO A 191 20.24 12.94 0.00
CA PRO A 191 19.25 12.34 -0.90
C PRO A 191 19.84 11.32 -1.90
N GLN A 192 21.11 11.49 -2.29
CA GLN A 192 21.79 10.61 -3.25
C GLN A 192 22.11 9.23 -2.66
N ILE A 193 22.27 9.12 -1.34
CA ILE A 193 22.42 7.83 -0.66
C ILE A 193 21.11 7.04 -0.78
N LEU A 194 19.94 7.68 -0.70
CA LEU A 194 18.63 7.03 -0.90
C LEU A 194 18.41 6.47 -2.32
N VAL A 195 18.89 7.16 -3.34
CA VAL A 195 18.83 6.65 -4.73
C VAL A 195 19.67 5.38 -4.88
N ARG A 196 20.86 5.33 -4.26
CA ARG A 196 21.66 4.10 -4.17
C ARG A 196 20.99 3.04 -3.27
N MET A 197 20.28 3.45 -2.22
CA MET A 197 19.54 2.56 -1.30
C MET A 197 18.36 1.87 -1.97
N GLN A 198 17.66 2.57 -2.88
CA GLN A 198 16.60 1.99 -3.69
C GLN A 198 17.20 0.95 -4.64
N LEU A 199 18.31 1.29 -5.32
CA LEU A 199 19.02 0.37 -6.22
C LEU A 199 19.64 -0.85 -5.52
N ASP A 200 20.17 -0.73 -4.30
CA ASP A 200 20.73 -1.85 -3.53
C ASP A 200 19.62 -2.70 -2.87
N TYR A 201 18.52 -2.09 -2.41
CA TYR A 201 17.32 -2.81 -1.97
C TYR A 201 16.67 -3.56 -3.14
N ASP A 202 16.57 -2.91 -4.30
CA ASP A 202 16.06 -3.49 -5.54
C ASP A 202 17.02 -4.56 -6.07
N MET A 203 18.35 -4.38 -6.04
CA MET A 203 19.28 -5.45 -6.40
C MET A 203 19.27 -6.64 -5.42
N LEU A 204 19.12 -6.39 -4.11
CA LEU A 204 18.99 -7.45 -3.11
C LEU A 204 17.63 -8.13 -3.20
N SER A 205 16.56 -7.43 -3.57
CA SER A 205 15.21 -7.98 -3.78
C SER A 205 15.09 -8.70 -5.14
N ILE A 206 15.81 -8.24 -6.17
CA ILE A 206 15.99 -8.91 -7.46
C ILE A 206 16.83 -10.20 -7.28
N LYS A 207 17.83 -10.21 -6.38
CA LYS A 207 18.56 -11.44 -5.99
C LYS A 207 17.80 -12.36 -5.01
N ARG A 208 16.66 -11.96 -4.43
CA ARG A 208 15.83 -12.76 -3.49
C ARG A 208 15.01 -13.87 -4.16
N THR A 209 15.29 -14.20 -5.41
CA THR A 209 14.74 -15.37 -6.12
C THR A 209 15.63 -16.62 -6.00
N SER A 210 16.38 -16.79 -4.90
CA SER A 210 17.12 -18.04 -4.65
C SER A 210 16.46 -18.88 -3.55
N LEU A 211 16.36 -20.19 -3.80
CA LEU A 211 16.00 -21.22 -2.83
C LEU A 211 16.83 -21.18 -1.52
N ASP A 212 17.95 -20.45 -1.48
CA ASP A 212 18.88 -20.49 -0.36
C ASP A 212 18.47 -19.60 0.81
N ASP A 213 17.73 -18.49 0.59
CA ASP A 213 17.25 -17.65 1.69
C ASP A 213 16.09 -18.32 2.46
N VAL A 214 15.17 -19.00 1.76
CA VAL A 214 14.14 -19.84 2.41
C VAL A 214 14.79 -20.97 3.20
N LYS A 215 15.86 -21.59 2.67
CA LYS A 215 16.64 -22.59 3.42
C LYS A 215 17.36 -21.97 4.61
N ILE A 216 17.87 -20.75 4.54
CA ILE A 216 18.56 -20.07 5.66
C ILE A 216 17.56 -19.73 6.76
N VAL A 217 16.41 -19.15 6.43
CA VAL A 217 15.36 -18.85 7.42
C VAL A 217 14.82 -20.15 8.02
N GLN A 218 14.56 -21.17 7.21
CA GLN A 218 14.18 -22.50 7.69
C GLN A 218 15.28 -23.14 8.54
N SER A 219 16.56 -22.95 8.19
CA SER A 219 17.71 -23.46 8.96
C SER A 219 17.88 -22.76 10.29
N LEU A 220 17.69 -21.44 10.34
CA LEU A 220 17.68 -20.64 11.57
C LEU A 220 16.49 -21.06 12.44
N HIS A 221 15.30 -21.17 11.87
CA HIS A 221 14.11 -21.63 12.59
C HIS A 221 14.33 -23.06 13.12
N ASN A 222 14.85 -23.98 12.30
CA ASN A 222 15.19 -25.35 12.72
C ASN A 222 16.28 -25.39 13.80
N TYR A 223 17.31 -24.54 13.70
CA TYR A 223 18.36 -24.39 14.70
C TYR A 223 17.78 -23.92 16.04
N LEU A 224 16.90 -22.92 16.03
CA LEU A 224 16.24 -22.41 17.24
C LEU A 224 15.21 -23.40 17.81
N GLN A 225 14.49 -24.14 16.96
CA GLN A 225 13.59 -25.23 17.37
C GLN A 225 14.36 -26.40 18.00
N LYS A 226 15.55 -26.75 17.49
CA LYS A 226 16.44 -27.74 18.13
C LYS A 226 16.89 -27.29 19.53
N LYS A 227 17.15 -26.00 19.73
CA LYS A 227 17.40 -25.42 21.07
C LYS A 227 16.16 -25.47 21.99
N LYS A 228 14.94 -25.46 21.45
CA LYS A 228 13.69 -25.62 22.22
C LYS A 228 13.49 -27.07 22.72
N ARG A 229 14.03 -28.06 22.00
CA ARG A 229 13.91 -29.51 22.31
C ARG A 229 14.98 -30.08 23.25
N THR A 230 16.01 -29.31 23.60
CA THR A 230 16.97 -29.72 24.65
C THR A 230 16.32 -29.41 26.00
N PRO A 231 16.02 -30.41 26.85
CA PRO A 231 15.25 -30.18 28.06
C PRO A 231 16.08 -29.35 29.04
N ALA A 232 15.64 -28.12 29.32
CA ALA A 232 15.83 -27.59 30.65
C ALA A 232 15.07 -28.54 31.59
N LYS A 233 15.81 -29.19 32.50
CA LYS A 233 15.21 -30.04 33.54
C LYS A 233 14.03 -29.29 34.17
N ASN A 234 12.85 -29.88 34.08
CA ASN A 234 11.65 -29.43 34.77
C ASN A 234 11.97 -29.23 36.26
N ILE A 235 11.87 -27.99 36.73
CA ILE A 235 11.69 -27.71 38.14
C ILE A 235 10.46 -26.81 38.24
N TYR A 236 9.33 -27.44 38.57
CA TYR A 236 8.14 -26.75 39.03
C TYR A 236 8.46 -26.08 40.36
N TYR A 237 8.18 -24.78 40.50
CA TYR A 237 7.96 -24.20 41.82
C TYR A 237 6.55 -23.61 41.92
N LYS A 238 5.93 -24.05 43.01
CA LYS A 238 4.57 -23.86 43.48
C LYS A 238 4.32 -22.39 43.79
N ILE A 239 3.15 -21.90 43.42
CA ILE A 239 2.55 -20.68 43.97
C ILE A 239 2.40 -20.89 45.49
N ILE A 240 2.94 -19.98 46.31
CA ILE A 240 2.65 -19.90 47.75
C ILE A 240 1.89 -18.58 47.97
N PRO A 241 0.69 -18.60 48.57
CA PRO A 241 -0.07 -17.40 48.88
C PRO A 241 0.42 -16.68 50.15
N GLU A 242 0.07 -15.41 50.24
CA GLU A 242 0.40 -14.42 51.29
C GLU A 242 0.18 -14.90 52.73
N HIS A 243 1.01 -14.41 53.67
CA HIS A 243 0.50 -13.95 54.96
C HIS A 243 1.37 -12.85 55.61
N GLN A 244 0.65 -11.97 56.29
CA GLN A 244 0.98 -10.73 56.99
C GLN A 244 2.03 -10.82 58.12
N SER A 245 2.71 -9.69 58.40
CA SER A 245 2.92 -9.07 59.74
C SER A 245 3.99 -7.95 59.66
N ARG A 246 3.63 -6.67 59.53
CA ARG A 246 3.56 -5.61 60.58
C ARG A 246 4.79 -5.43 61.50
N THR A 247 5.41 -4.24 61.39
CA THR A 247 5.69 -3.20 62.43
C THR A 247 6.84 -2.29 61.92
N ALA A 248 6.98 -1.00 62.23
CA ALA A 248 6.12 0.14 62.54
C ALA A 248 7.01 1.42 62.46
N HIS A 249 6.42 2.55 62.03
CA HIS A 249 6.79 3.96 62.28
C HIS A 249 8.21 4.49 61.97
N VAL A 250 8.31 5.44 61.01
CA VAL A 250 8.60 6.88 61.28
C VAL A 250 7.98 7.75 60.17
N ALA A 251 6.85 8.38 60.54
CA ALA A 251 6.42 9.77 60.26
C ALA A 251 6.63 10.39 58.86
N CYS A 252 5.59 10.65 58.05
CA CYS A 252 4.65 11.76 58.14
C CYS A 252 5.32 13.16 58.08
N PHE A 253 5.49 13.74 56.87
CA PHE A 253 5.47 15.18 56.58
C PHE A 253 5.60 15.43 55.06
N ALA A 254 4.53 15.25 54.28
CA ALA A 254 4.47 15.73 52.87
C ALA A 254 3.09 15.63 52.20
N ALA A 255 2.04 15.11 52.85
CA ALA A 255 0.76 14.85 52.17
C ALA A 255 -0.24 16.02 52.17
N LEU A 256 0.13 17.20 52.70
CA LEU A 256 -0.79 18.35 52.78
C LEU A 256 -0.55 19.45 51.72
N VAL A 257 0.49 19.35 50.89
CA VAL A 257 0.81 20.38 49.88
C VAL A 257 0.32 20.01 48.47
N ALA A 258 0.11 18.72 48.20
CA ALA A 258 -0.25 18.24 46.86
C ALA A 258 -1.72 18.51 46.45
N PHE A 259 -2.64 18.66 47.41
CA PHE A 259 -4.07 18.82 47.10
C PHE A 259 -4.47 20.26 46.73
N VAL A 260 -3.69 21.27 47.12
CA VAL A 260 -3.96 22.68 46.77
C VAL A 260 -3.37 23.03 45.38
N ILE A 261 -2.27 22.38 45.00
CA ILE A 261 -1.60 22.62 43.71
C ILE A 261 -2.39 21.99 42.55
N LEU A 262 -3.01 20.82 42.76
CA LEU A 262 -3.80 20.15 41.72
C LEU A 262 -5.09 20.93 41.36
N ALA A 263 -5.68 21.64 42.32
CA ALA A 263 -6.86 22.48 42.10
C ALA A 263 -6.53 23.79 41.34
N LEU A 264 -5.34 24.36 41.53
CA LEU A 264 -4.89 25.56 40.84
C LEU A 264 -4.40 25.29 39.40
N VAL A 265 -3.83 24.10 39.15
CA VAL A 265 -3.41 23.68 37.79
C VAL A 265 -4.62 23.38 36.90
N LEU A 266 -5.70 22.83 37.45
CA LEU A 266 -6.93 22.57 36.69
C LEU A 266 -7.73 23.86 36.38
N ALA A 267 -7.63 24.90 37.22
CA ALA A 267 -8.20 26.22 36.92
C ALA A 267 -7.36 27.01 35.88
N GLY A 268 -6.04 26.77 35.80
CA GLY A 268 -5.17 27.41 34.81
C GLY A 268 -5.30 26.85 33.39
N ILE A 269 -5.71 25.59 33.23
CA ILE A 269 -5.89 24.95 31.91
C ILE A 269 -7.21 25.38 31.24
N ALA A 270 -8.20 25.86 32.00
CA ALA A 270 -9.43 26.43 31.44
C ALA A 270 -9.25 27.88 30.93
N ALA A 271 -8.21 28.60 31.36
CA ALA A 271 -7.94 29.99 30.96
C ALA A 271 -6.96 30.15 29.77
N LEU A 272 -6.32 29.06 29.32
CA LEU A 272 -5.41 29.05 28.16
C LEU A 272 -6.06 28.58 26.84
N ARG A 273 -7.39 28.34 26.84
CA ARG A 273 -8.18 28.03 25.64
C ARG A 273 -8.96 29.23 25.06
N LEU A 274 -8.59 30.46 25.44
CA LEU A 274 -9.17 31.70 24.92
C LEU A 274 -8.04 32.69 24.59
N ASN A 275 -7.09 32.33 23.71
CA ASN A 275 -6.29 33.30 22.94
C ASN A 275 -5.31 32.69 21.92
N CYS A 276 -5.68 31.59 21.24
CA CYS A 276 -5.11 31.36 19.91
C CYS A 276 -6.17 31.82 18.91
N GLY A 277 -6.05 33.08 18.51
CA GLY A 277 -6.87 33.65 17.46
C GLY A 277 -6.73 32.83 16.19
N SER A 278 -7.85 32.75 15.47
CA SER A 278 -7.93 32.51 14.05
C SER A 278 -6.75 33.14 13.31
N GLN A 279 -5.73 32.35 13.03
CA GLN A 279 -4.86 32.61 11.90
C GLN A 279 -5.36 31.72 10.78
N ASP A 280 -5.82 32.40 9.73
CA ASP A 280 -6.30 31.82 8.49
C ASP A 280 -5.43 30.64 8.06
N MET A 281 -6.07 29.50 7.81
CA MET A 281 -5.52 28.48 6.93
C MET A 281 -5.22 29.16 5.60
N GLU A 282 -3.96 29.54 5.37
CA GLU A 282 -3.48 29.81 4.02
C GLU A 282 -3.73 28.54 3.21
N LYS A 283 -4.75 28.60 2.35
CA LYS A 283 -5.02 27.62 1.30
C LYS A 283 -3.71 27.35 0.57
N ARG A 284 -3.09 26.19 0.81
CA ARG A 284 -2.08 25.66 -0.11
C ARG A 284 -2.73 25.67 -1.49
N THR A 285 -2.22 26.49 -2.39
CA THR A 285 -2.83 26.67 -3.70
C THR A 285 -2.71 25.35 -4.44
N ALA A 286 -3.82 24.64 -4.63
CA ALA A 286 -3.83 23.35 -5.31
C ALA A 286 -3.30 23.51 -6.73
N CYS A 287 -2.51 22.55 -7.20
CA CYS A 287 -1.99 22.59 -8.55
C CYS A 287 -3.12 22.33 -9.55
N SER A 288 -3.35 23.25 -10.48
CA SER A 288 -4.39 23.15 -11.53
C SER A 288 -3.77 23.37 -12.91
N PRO A 289 -3.08 22.36 -13.46
CA PRO A 289 -2.48 22.46 -14.77
C PRO A 289 -3.52 22.36 -15.86
N ASN A 290 -3.25 22.98 -17.01
CA ASN A 290 -4.00 22.69 -18.22
C ASN A 290 -3.56 21.32 -18.74
N VAL A 291 -4.51 20.40 -18.86
CA VAL A 291 -4.31 19.05 -19.39
C VAL A 291 -5.13 18.91 -20.66
N THR A 292 -4.48 18.38 -21.70
CA THR A 292 -5.11 18.04 -22.97
C THR A 292 -5.00 16.54 -23.18
N TRP A 293 -6.11 15.94 -23.55
CA TRP A 293 -6.25 14.50 -23.79
C TRP A 293 -6.49 14.27 -25.27
N SER A 294 -5.83 13.28 -25.84
CA SER A 294 -6.10 12.87 -27.22
C SER A 294 -5.77 11.41 -27.42
N THR A 295 -6.26 10.85 -28.52
CA THR A 295 -5.96 9.49 -28.96
C THR A 295 -5.28 9.54 -30.32
N ASN A 296 -4.34 8.63 -30.56
CA ASN A 296 -3.67 8.51 -31.84
C ASN A 296 -3.31 7.04 -32.08
N LYS A 297 -3.93 6.44 -33.10
CA LYS A 297 -3.65 5.04 -33.48
C LYS A 297 -3.76 4.04 -32.31
N GLY A 298 -4.78 4.19 -31.46
CA GLY A 298 -5.00 3.35 -30.28
C GLY A 298 -4.14 3.73 -29.05
N GLN A 299 -3.22 4.68 -29.19
CA GLN A 299 -2.46 5.24 -28.06
C GLN A 299 -3.25 6.38 -27.41
N ILE A 300 -3.05 6.56 -26.10
CA ILE A 300 -3.61 7.67 -25.33
C ILE A 300 -2.48 8.66 -25.06
N LEU A 301 -2.77 9.94 -25.27
CA LEU A 301 -1.80 11.02 -25.12
C LEU A 301 -2.26 12.00 -24.04
N ILE A 302 -1.32 12.44 -23.21
CA ILE A 302 -1.47 13.52 -22.23
C ILE A 302 -0.53 14.66 -22.62
N ASN A 303 -1.07 15.84 -22.93
CA ASN A 303 -0.31 16.98 -23.45
C ASN A 303 0.57 16.64 -24.66
N GLY A 304 0.10 15.72 -25.52
CA GLY A 304 0.81 15.25 -26.71
C GLY A 304 1.84 14.14 -26.45
N GLU A 305 2.13 13.82 -25.19
CA GLU A 305 3.05 12.74 -24.78
C GLU A 305 2.29 11.42 -24.57
N GLN A 306 2.93 10.29 -24.90
CA GLN A 306 2.32 8.97 -24.71
C GLN A 306 2.07 8.67 -23.23
N LEU A 307 0.82 8.33 -22.91
CA LEU A 307 0.42 7.89 -21.58
C LEU A 307 0.49 6.36 -21.48
N VAL A 308 1.30 5.91 -20.53
CA VAL A 308 1.44 4.50 -20.16
C VAL A 308 0.97 4.32 -18.72
N LEU A 309 0.01 3.43 -18.50
CA LEU A 309 -0.71 3.26 -17.24
C LEU A 309 -0.33 1.95 -16.55
N LYS A 310 -0.15 2.04 -15.23
CA LYS A 310 -0.21 0.92 -14.30
C LYS A 310 -1.29 1.27 -13.29
N GLY A 311 -2.47 0.69 -13.48
CA GLY A 311 -3.67 1.00 -12.71
C GLY A 311 -4.02 -0.05 -11.67
N VAL A 312 -4.81 0.35 -10.68
CA VAL A 312 -5.40 -0.53 -9.68
C VAL A 312 -6.84 -0.12 -9.35
N ASN A 313 -7.71 -1.09 -9.07
CA ASN A 313 -9.06 -0.84 -8.56
C ASN A 313 -9.03 -0.57 -7.05
N TYR A 314 -9.59 0.54 -6.59
CA TYR A 314 -9.78 0.86 -5.19
C TYR A 314 -11.27 0.95 -4.84
N ASN A 315 -11.72 0.00 -4.03
CA ASN A 315 -13.12 -0.27 -3.74
C ASN A 315 -13.52 0.19 -2.34
N GLY A 316 -14.81 0.27 -2.08
CA GLY A 316 -15.44 0.47 -0.78
C GLY A 316 -16.58 1.49 -0.79
N PHE A 317 -16.43 2.59 -1.54
CA PHE A 317 -17.46 3.65 -1.69
C PHE A 317 -18.77 3.13 -2.29
N GLU A 318 -18.71 2.07 -3.08
CA GLU A 318 -19.87 1.40 -3.64
C GLU A 318 -20.67 0.58 -2.65
N THR A 319 -20.10 0.28 -1.48
CA THR A 319 -20.70 -0.56 -0.46
C THR A 319 -21.42 0.25 0.60
N ASN A 320 -22.12 -0.43 1.51
CA ASN A 320 -22.75 0.21 2.67
C ASN A 320 -21.77 0.93 3.62
N GLU A 321 -20.46 0.75 3.45
CA GLU A 321 -19.45 1.53 4.17
C GLU A 321 -19.28 2.94 3.62
N PHE A 322 -19.65 3.19 2.35
CA PHE A 322 -19.53 4.48 1.66
C PHE A 322 -18.16 5.15 1.82
N THR A 323 -17.13 4.33 1.99
CA THR A 323 -15.75 4.72 2.23
C THR A 323 -14.82 3.70 1.58
N PRO A 324 -13.67 4.10 1.02
CA PRO A 324 -12.70 3.16 0.50
C PRO A 324 -12.24 2.19 1.59
N TYR A 325 -12.07 0.92 1.22
CA TYR A 325 -11.66 -0.10 2.14
C TYR A 325 -10.32 0.21 2.81
N GLY A 326 -10.23 -0.23 4.06
CA GLY A 326 -9.05 -0.13 4.91
C GLY A 326 -8.94 1.17 5.71
N LEU A 327 -9.73 2.22 5.43
CA LEU A 327 -9.76 3.45 6.24
C LEU A 327 -10.33 3.26 7.65
N SER A 328 -11.01 2.14 7.91
CA SER A 328 -11.40 1.69 9.24
C SER A 328 -10.22 1.18 10.08
N SER A 329 -9.03 1.04 9.49
CA SER A 329 -7.86 0.42 10.12
C SER A 329 -6.52 1.07 9.77
N GLN A 330 -6.43 1.91 8.73
CA GLN A 330 -5.21 2.58 8.28
C GLN A 330 -5.51 4.02 7.86
N SER A 331 -4.46 4.84 7.70
CA SER A 331 -4.63 6.18 7.14
C SER A 331 -4.79 6.12 5.62
N LEU A 332 -5.48 7.10 5.04
CA LEU A 332 -5.58 7.27 3.59
C LEU A 332 -4.19 7.37 2.94
N ASP A 333 -3.27 8.11 3.57
CA ASP A 333 -1.91 8.26 3.04
C ASP A 333 -1.16 6.93 2.92
N ILE A 334 -1.36 5.96 3.82
CA ILE A 334 -0.75 4.62 3.68
C ILE A 334 -1.19 3.94 2.38
N MET A 335 -2.47 4.08 2.01
CA MET A 335 -3.02 3.46 0.80
C MET A 335 -2.47 4.14 -0.46
N LEU A 336 -2.44 5.47 -0.45
CA LEU A 336 -1.97 6.26 -1.60
C LEU A 336 -0.44 6.19 -1.77
N ASP A 337 0.32 6.21 -0.67
CA ASP A 337 1.78 6.06 -0.68
C ASP A 337 2.19 4.64 -1.10
N PHE A 338 1.37 3.62 -0.78
CA PHE A 338 1.56 2.28 -1.31
C PHE A 338 1.40 2.24 -2.83
N MET A 339 0.39 2.91 -3.37
CA MET A 339 0.19 3.00 -4.83
C MET A 339 1.39 3.68 -5.50
N ASP A 340 1.76 4.87 -5.03
CA ASP A 340 2.91 5.63 -5.56
C ASP A 340 4.23 4.84 -5.44
N GLY A 341 4.50 4.27 -4.26
CA GLY A 341 5.70 3.48 -3.97
C GLY A 341 5.78 2.13 -4.70
N ASN A 342 4.69 1.67 -5.32
CA ASN A 342 4.68 0.50 -6.22
C ASN A 342 4.36 0.91 -7.67
N ASP A 343 4.67 2.16 -8.01
CA ASP A 343 4.65 2.70 -9.35
C ASP A 343 3.26 2.79 -10.01
N PHE A 344 2.17 2.61 -9.27
CA PHE A 344 0.83 2.83 -9.80
C PHE A 344 0.62 4.33 -10.07
N ASN A 345 0.17 4.65 -11.28
CA ASN A 345 -0.09 6.03 -11.71
C ASN A 345 -1.56 6.27 -12.07
N ALA A 346 -2.42 5.28 -11.86
CA ALA A 346 -3.86 5.42 -12.01
C ALA A 346 -4.62 4.57 -10.98
N VAL A 347 -5.77 5.05 -10.55
CA VAL A 347 -6.70 4.34 -9.69
C VAL A 347 -8.11 4.39 -10.29
N ARG A 348 -8.77 3.24 -10.33
CA ARG A 348 -10.19 3.12 -10.70
C ARG A 348 -10.99 3.04 -9.40
N LEU A 349 -11.74 4.08 -9.10
CA LEU A 349 -12.40 4.34 -7.83
C LEU A 349 -13.90 4.05 -7.97
N SER A 350 -14.30 2.95 -7.34
CA SER A 350 -15.68 2.44 -7.29
C SER A 350 -16.60 3.32 -6.49
N PHE A 351 -17.85 3.49 -6.92
CA PHE A 351 -18.90 4.13 -6.14
C PHE A 351 -20.29 3.61 -6.52
N SER A 352 -21.28 3.87 -5.66
CA SER A 352 -22.68 3.56 -5.93
C SER A 352 -23.53 4.82 -6.09
N ILE A 353 -24.62 4.73 -6.86
CA ILE A 353 -25.57 5.84 -7.01
C ILE A 353 -26.20 6.20 -5.66
N GLU A 354 -26.47 5.21 -4.81
CA GLU A 354 -26.95 5.39 -3.45
C GLU A 354 -26.01 6.26 -2.61
N MET A 355 -24.69 6.08 -2.74
CA MET A 355 -23.71 6.91 -2.04
C MET A 355 -23.88 8.39 -2.41
N ILE A 356 -24.05 8.69 -3.69
CA ILE A 356 -24.21 10.05 -4.19
C ILE A 356 -25.54 10.65 -3.70
N GLN A 357 -26.62 9.89 -3.83
CA GLN A 357 -27.97 10.33 -3.45
C GLN A 357 -28.10 10.55 -1.94
N LYS A 358 -27.51 9.67 -1.11
CA LYS A 358 -27.57 9.79 0.35
C LYS A 358 -26.53 10.75 0.92
N ASN A 359 -25.35 10.81 0.28
CA ASN A 359 -24.16 11.51 0.75
C ASN A 359 -23.97 11.39 2.28
N PRO A 360 -23.86 10.17 2.82
CA PRO A 360 -23.85 9.94 4.26
C PRO A 360 -22.57 10.48 4.91
N GLU A 361 -22.63 10.68 6.22
CA GLU A 361 -21.40 10.87 7.00
C GLU A 361 -20.59 9.57 7.02
N ILE A 362 -19.29 9.67 6.81
CA ILE A 362 -18.39 8.52 6.72
C ILE A 362 -17.98 8.00 8.10
N ASN A 363 -17.60 6.72 8.15
CA ASN A 363 -17.00 6.12 9.33
C ASN A 363 -15.57 5.65 9.01
N VAL A 364 -14.57 6.31 9.62
CA VAL A 364 -13.15 6.00 9.46
C VAL A 364 -12.48 5.89 10.83
N ASP A 365 -11.29 5.28 10.90
CA ASP A 365 -10.48 5.34 12.13
C ASP A 365 -9.98 6.77 12.35
N CYS A 366 -10.71 7.51 13.17
CA CYS A 366 -10.42 8.90 13.50
C CYS A 366 -9.09 9.14 14.20
N LYS A 367 -8.45 8.10 14.76
CA LYS A 367 -7.09 8.25 15.31
C LYS A 367 -6.03 8.28 14.21
N LYS A 368 -6.34 7.69 13.05
CA LYS A 368 -5.43 7.59 11.90
C LYS A 368 -5.78 8.58 10.78
N ASN A 369 -7.01 9.08 10.76
CA ASN A 369 -7.55 9.99 9.75
C ASN A 369 -8.33 11.14 10.42
N GLU A 370 -7.68 11.86 11.33
CA GLU A 370 -8.32 12.91 12.15
C GLU A 370 -9.04 13.97 11.29
N GLU A 371 -8.43 14.32 10.16
CA GLU A 371 -8.92 15.31 9.19
C GLU A 371 -10.07 14.81 8.32
N LEU A 372 -10.32 13.49 8.28
CA LEU A 372 -11.40 12.89 7.50
C LEU A 372 -12.63 12.60 8.36
N CYS A 373 -12.52 12.71 9.68
CA CYS A 373 -13.62 12.43 10.60
C CYS A 373 -14.85 13.28 10.31
N HIS A 374 -16.02 12.64 10.33
CA HIS A 374 -17.32 13.30 10.18
C HIS A 374 -17.57 13.98 8.83
N LEU A 375 -16.70 13.77 7.85
CA LEU A 375 -16.95 14.24 6.49
C LEU A 375 -18.11 13.48 5.84
N LYS A 376 -18.71 14.08 4.83
CA LYS A 376 -19.63 13.38 3.94
C LYS A 376 -18.86 12.56 2.91
N ALA A 377 -19.49 11.50 2.39
CA ALA A 377 -18.88 10.59 1.42
C ALA A 377 -18.35 11.33 0.17
N LEU A 378 -19.09 12.32 -0.34
CA LEU A 378 -18.65 13.14 -1.48
C LEU A 378 -17.43 14.01 -1.15
N GLU A 379 -17.34 14.53 0.07
CA GLU A 379 -16.18 15.31 0.52
C GLU A 379 -14.94 14.42 0.64
N LEU A 380 -15.11 13.20 1.17
CA LEU A 380 -14.02 12.21 1.19
C LEU A 380 -13.57 11.87 -0.22
N MET A 381 -14.49 11.62 -1.16
CA MET A 381 -14.14 11.29 -2.54
C MET A 381 -13.32 12.41 -3.19
N GLU A 382 -13.71 13.67 -2.98
CA GLU A 382 -12.94 14.81 -3.47
C GLU A 382 -11.53 14.84 -2.87
N ILE A 383 -11.39 14.61 -1.56
CA ILE A 383 -10.09 14.55 -0.89
C ILE A 383 -9.23 13.40 -1.43
N VAL A 384 -9.81 12.23 -1.68
CA VAL A 384 -9.09 11.10 -2.29
C VAL A 384 -8.56 11.50 -3.68
N ILE A 385 -9.38 12.17 -4.50
CA ILE A 385 -8.96 12.64 -5.83
C ILE A 385 -7.81 13.66 -5.72
N ASP A 386 -7.92 14.62 -4.79
CA ASP A 386 -6.89 15.63 -4.58
C ASP A 386 -5.57 15.02 -4.10
N ARG A 387 -5.62 14.08 -3.16
CA ARG A 387 -4.41 13.40 -2.65
C ARG A 387 -3.79 12.43 -3.66
N CYS A 388 -4.60 11.85 -4.56
CA CYS A 388 -4.08 11.16 -5.74
C CYS A 388 -3.33 12.16 -6.65
N ALA A 389 -3.87 13.36 -6.85
CA ALA A 389 -3.23 14.39 -7.68
C ALA A 389 -1.87 14.82 -7.13
N GLU A 390 -1.74 14.94 -5.80
CA GLU A 390 -0.47 15.24 -5.11
C GLU A 390 0.63 14.21 -5.42
N ARG A 391 0.24 12.96 -5.71
CA ARG A 391 1.13 11.84 -6.04
C ARG A 391 1.20 11.54 -7.53
N GLY A 392 0.58 12.37 -8.38
CA GLY A 392 0.55 12.13 -9.82
C GLY A 392 -0.29 10.92 -10.24
N ILE A 393 -1.25 10.50 -9.41
CA ILE A 393 -2.14 9.38 -9.67
C ILE A 393 -3.41 9.91 -10.36
N LEU A 394 -3.68 9.38 -11.56
CA LEU A 394 -4.90 9.63 -12.31
C LEU A 394 -6.08 8.87 -11.70
N VAL A 395 -7.28 9.43 -11.75
CA VAL A 395 -8.49 8.83 -11.21
C VAL A 395 -9.47 8.53 -12.33
N VAL A 396 -9.99 7.30 -12.33
CA VAL A 396 -11.18 6.88 -13.08
C VAL A 396 -12.31 6.71 -12.08
N LEU A 397 -13.42 7.40 -12.25
CA LEU A 397 -14.61 7.20 -11.43
C LEU A 397 -15.52 6.18 -12.10
N VAL A 398 -15.88 5.11 -11.40
CA VAL A 398 -16.73 4.05 -11.93
C VAL A 398 -17.98 3.87 -11.08
N CYS A 399 -19.14 3.93 -11.71
CA CYS A 399 -20.40 3.51 -11.11
C CYS A 399 -20.49 1.97 -11.14
N THR A 400 -20.27 1.32 -10.00
CA THR A 400 -20.29 -0.15 -9.95
C THR A 400 -21.64 -0.76 -9.62
N GLN A 401 -22.53 0.01 -8.98
CA GLN A 401 -23.87 -0.44 -8.61
C GLN A 401 -24.80 0.73 -8.28
N LEU A 402 -26.10 0.51 -8.43
CA LEU A 402 -27.11 1.51 -8.10
C LEU A 402 -27.29 1.62 -6.57
N ALA A 403 -27.65 0.50 -5.94
CA ALA A 403 -27.75 0.38 -4.48
C ALA A 403 -26.42 -0.08 -3.87
N ALA A 404 -26.13 0.31 -2.63
CA ALA A 404 -24.90 -0.02 -1.90
C ALA A 404 -24.89 -1.41 -1.24
N SER A 405 -26.02 -2.13 -1.35
CA SER A 405 -26.20 -3.47 -0.82
C SER A 405 -25.19 -4.47 -1.39
N SER A 406 -24.70 -5.38 -0.55
CA SER A 406 -23.76 -6.44 -0.90
C SER A 406 -24.42 -7.66 -1.55
N ASP A 407 -25.74 -7.62 -1.79
CA ASP A 407 -26.47 -8.75 -2.38
C ASP A 407 -26.30 -8.77 -3.91
N TYR A 408 -25.13 -9.23 -4.33
CA TYR A 408 -24.68 -9.27 -5.73
C TYR A 408 -25.71 -9.93 -6.67
N ASP A 409 -26.40 -10.95 -6.18
CA ASP A 409 -27.39 -11.75 -6.92
C ASP A 409 -28.71 -11.02 -7.19
N LYS A 410 -28.96 -9.88 -6.52
CA LYS A 410 -30.14 -9.04 -6.77
C LYS A 410 -29.90 -7.92 -7.78
N ARG A 411 -28.69 -7.83 -8.36
CA ARG A 411 -28.36 -6.78 -9.33
C ARG A 411 -28.94 -7.15 -10.70
N ASN A 412 -29.72 -6.24 -11.29
CA ASN A 412 -30.31 -6.43 -12.61
C ASN A 412 -29.32 -6.18 -13.77
N GLY A 413 -28.10 -5.72 -13.48
CA GLY A 413 -27.03 -5.51 -14.45
C GLY A 413 -27.25 -4.37 -15.45
N LEU A 414 -28.28 -3.55 -15.23
CA LEU A 414 -28.63 -2.38 -16.02
C LEU A 414 -28.25 -1.09 -15.29
N TRP A 415 -28.26 0.03 -16.02
CA TRP A 415 -27.99 1.37 -15.50
C TRP A 415 -29.19 2.03 -14.80
N TYR A 416 -30.26 1.26 -14.59
CA TYR A 416 -31.50 1.69 -13.94
C TYR A 416 -32.21 0.47 -13.33
N ASP A 417 -33.20 0.72 -12.49
CA ASP A 417 -34.09 -0.30 -11.92
C ASP A 417 -35.53 0.24 -11.88
N ASP A 418 -36.37 -0.22 -12.81
CA ASP A 418 -37.78 0.20 -12.92
C ASP A 418 -38.63 -0.30 -11.72
N GLU A 419 -38.16 -1.31 -10.97
CA GLU A 419 -38.86 -1.81 -9.78
C GLU A 419 -38.59 -0.94 -8.53
N ILE A 420 -37.52 -0.13 -8.57
CA ILE A 420 -37.11 0.76 -7.48
C ILE A 420 -37.19 2.21 -7.96
N PRO A 421 -38.23 2.99 -7.58
CA PRO A 421 -38.48 4.33 -8.13
C PRO A 421 -37.34 5.35 -8.01
N THR A 422 -36.37 5.13 -7.12
CA THR A 422 -35.21 6.00 -6.94
C THR A 422 -34.10 5.76 -7.96
N TYR A 423 -34.14 4.68 -8.74
CA TYR A 423 -33.10 4.29 -9.69
C TYR A 423 -33.59 4.31 -11.15
N THR A 424 -34.34 5.34 -11.55
CA THR A 424 -34.59 5.59 -12.98
C THR A 424 -33.31 6.06 -13.68
N GLU A 425 -33.22 5.89 -15.00
CA GLU A 425 -32.09 6.42 -15.80
C GLU A 425 -31.88 7.93 -15.54
N GLU A 426 -32.97 8.69 -15.41
CA GLU A 426 -32.94 10.12 -15.09
C GLU A 426 -32.28 10.39 -13.73
N ASN A 427 -32.70 9.70 -12.66
CA ASN A 427 -32.13 9.88 -11.34
C ASN A 427 -30.64 9.47 -11.26
N VAL A 428 -30.25 8.46 -12.06
CA VAL A 428 -28.85 8.04 -12.19
C VAL A 428 -28.02 9.13 -12.85
N LEU A 429 -28.51 9.73 -13.95
CA LEU A 429 -27.86 10.86 -14.61
C LEU A 429 -27.82 12.10 -13.72
N GLU A 430 -28.84 12.36 -12.91
CA GLU A 430 -28.84 13.44 -11.90
C GLU A 430 -27.79 13.20 -10.81
N ALA A 431 -27.62 11.96 -10.34
CA ALA A 431 -26.55 11.63 -9.40
C ALA A 431 -25.16 11.88 -10.01
N TRP A 432 -24.96 11.49 -11.28
CA TRP A 432 -23.74 11.86 -11.99
C TRP A 432 -23.56 13.37 -12.12
N ASP A 433 -24.62 14.15 -12.34
CA ASP A 433 -24.55 15.61 -12.34
C ASP A 433 -24.08 16.18 -10.99
N VAL A 434 -24.59 15.65 -9.88
CA VAL A 434 -24.15 16.01 -8.51
C VAL A 434 -22.66 15.74 -8.35
N LEU A 435 -22.20 14.55 -8.72
CA LEU A 435 -20.79 14.18 -8.63
C LEU A 435 -19.91 15.08 -9.50
N MET A 436 -20.28 15.27 -10.77
CA MET A 436 -19.50 16.06 -11.72
C MET A 436 -19.39 17.53 -11.32
N ASN A 437 -20.43 18.11 -10.71
CA ASN A 437 -20.33 19.47 -10.17
C ASN A 437 -19.23 19.62 -9.12
N GLN A 438 -18.91 18.56 -8.38
CA GLN A 438 -17.83 18.53 -7.41
C GLN A 438 -16.45 18.36 -8.07
N VAL A 439 -16.32 17.45 -9.05
CA VAL A 439 -15.01 16.95 -9.49
C VAL A 439 -14.58 17.34 -10.91
N LYS A 440 -15.46 17.92 -11.74
CA LYS A 440 -15.19 18.14 -13.18
C LYS A 440 -13.95 18.96 -13.53
N LYS A 441 -13.43 19.76 -12.59
CA LYS A 441 -12.23 20.61 -12.77
C LYS A 441 -10.94 19.98 -12.26
N LYS A 442 -11.00 18.79 -11.67
CA LYS A 442 -9.81 18.08 -11.15
C LYS A 442 -8.99 17.59 -12.33
N TRP A 443 -7.74 18.04 -12.44
CA TRP A 443 -6.90 17.76 -13.61
C TRP A 443 -6.56 16.28 -13.76
N ASN A 444 -6.50 15.55 -12.65
CA ASN A 444 -6.21 14.13 -12.61
C ASN A 444 -7.47 13.27 -12.74
N LEU A 445 -8.67 13.85 -12.90
CA LEU A 445 -9.87 13.09 -13.29
C LEU A 445 -9.72 12.70 -14.76
N PHE A 446 -9.20 11.49 -14.97
CA PHE A 446 -8.76 10.99 -16.26
C PHE A 446 -9.91 10.42 -17.09
N ALA A 447 -10.82 9.67 -16.47
CA ALA A 447 -11.96 9.09 -17.15
C ALA A 447 -13.18 8.91 -16.24
N LEU A 448 -14.35 8.80 -16.86
CA LEU A 448 -15.57 8.30 -16.23
C LEU A 448 -15.88 6.95 -16.85
N ASP A 449 -16.01 5.93 -16.02
CA ASP A 449 -16.45 4.61 -16.43
C ASP A 449 -17.97 4.51 -16.23
N VAL A 450 -18.68 4.29 -17.34
CA VAL A 450 -20.12 4.54 -17.44
C VAL A 450 -20.91 3.62 -16.51
N LEU A 451 -20.58 2.32 -16.52
CA LEU A 451 -21.22 1.32 -15.67
C LEU A 451 -20.32 0.08 -15.59
N ASP A 452 -20.06 -0.41 -14.38
CA ASP A 452 -19.32 -1.66 -14.17
C ASP A 452 -20.13 -2.87 -14.59
N GLN A 453 -19.52 -3.71 -15.44
CA GLN A 453 -19.98 -5.04 -15.80
C GLN A 453 -21.45 -5.13 -16.25
N PRO A 454 -21.93 -4.40 -17.28
CA PRO A 454 -23.31 -4.55 -17.79
C PRO A 454 -23.68 -6.03 -18.06
N HIS A 455 -24.76 -6.51 -17.44
CA HIS A 455 -25.13 -7.94 -17.44
C HIS A 455 -26.65 -8.15 -17.24
N HIS A 456 -27.09 -9.39 -16.97
CA HIS A 456 -28.49 -9.76 -16.63
C HIS A 456 -29.59 -9.13 -17.52
N GLY A 457 -29.33 -9.03 -18.83
CA GLY A 457 -30.26 -8.45 -19.81
C GLY A 457 -29.70 -7.25 -20.55
N ALA A 458 -28.59 -6.66 -20.09
CA ALA A 458 -27.81 -5.71 -20.87
C ALA A 458 -27.37 -6.35 -22.20
N SER A 459 -27.49 -5.56 -23.27
CA SER A 459 -27.31 -5.95 -24.66
C SER A 459 -26.48 -4.90 -25.40
N TRP A 460 -26.04 -5.22 -26.63
CA TRP A 460 -25.24 -4.31 -27.44
C TRP A 460 -25.71 -4.27 -28.89
N GLY A 461 -26.08 -3.09 -29.38
CA GLY A 461 -26.46 -2.87 -30.79
C GLY A 461 -27.79 -3.52 -31.16
N GLY A 462 -28.74 -3.55 -30.22
CA GLY A 462 -30.09 -4.07 -30.39
C GLY A 462 -31.12 -2.96 -30.57
N ASN A 463 -32.37 -3.34 -30.86
CA ASN A 463 -33.46 -2.37 -31.07
C ASN A 463 -34.17 -1.95 -29.77
N ASN A 464 -33.88 -2.60 -28.65
CA ASN A 464 -34.52 -2.31 -27.38
C ASN A 464 -33.69 -1.33 -26.56
N ALA A 465 -34.12 -0.06 -26.54
CA ALA A 465 -33.42 1.01 -25.81
C ALA A 465 -33.31 0.77 -24.29
N LYS A 466 -34.17 -0.08 -23.71
CA LYS A 466 -34.12 -0.47 -22.29
C LYS A 466 -32.98 -1.43 -21.96
N THR A 467 -32.47 -2.15 -22.95
CA THR A 467 -31.42 -3.15 -22.72
C THR A 467 -30.15 -2.82 -23.46
N ASP A 468 -30.18 -1.97 -24.48
CA ASP A 468 -28.99 -1.65 -25.28
C ASP A 468 -28.04 -0.69 -24.55
N PHE A 469 -27.03 -1.28 -23.91
CA PHE A 469 -26.00 -0.55 -23.18
C PHE A 469 -25.20 0.38 -24.10
N SER A 470 -24.98 0.00 -25.36
CA SER A 470 -24.26 0.87 -26.31
C SER A 470 -25.00 2.19 -26.52
N ARG A 471 -26.33 2.15 -26.63
CA ARG A 471 -27.19 3.34 -26.76
C ARG A 471 -27.27 4.14 -25.47
N TYR A 472 -27.24 3.47 -24.32
CA TYR A 472 -27.16 4.18 -23.05
C TYR A 472 -25.82 4.91 -22.89
N ALA A 473 -24.70 4.26 -23.19
CA ALA A 473 -23.39 4.87 -23.16
C ALA A 473 -23.31 6.12 -24.05
N GLU A 474 -23.88 6.08 -25.26
CA GLU A 474 -23.99 7.25 -26.14
C GLU A 474 -24.77 8.40 -25.47
N ARG A 475 -25.94 8.11 -24.87
CA ARG A 475 -26.75 9.11 -24.16
C ARG A 475 -26.01 9.68 -22.94
N PHE A 476 -25.33 8.82 -22.18
CA PHE A 476 -24.55 9.22 -21.01
C PHE A 476 -23.44 10.21 -21.40
N VAL A 477 -22.66 9.89 -22.44
CA VAL A 477 -21.58 10.75 -22.94
C VAL A 477 -22.16 12.09 -23.39
N GLN A 478 -23.25 12.09 -24.17
CA GLN A 478 -23.93 13.31 -24.60
C GLN A 478 -24.41 14.15 -23.41
N HIS A 479 -25.01 13.51 -22.40
CA HIS A 479 -25.50 14.17 -21.19
C HIS A 479 -24.36 14.88 -20.46
N ILE A 480 -23.28 14.16 -20.13
CA ILE A 480 -22.13 14.73 -19.41
C ILE A 480 -21.51 15.88 -20.19
N LEU A 481 -21.26 15.70 -21.50
CA LEU A 481 -20.61 16.73 -22.31
C LEU A 481 -21.50 17.96 -22.55
N SER A 482 -22.83 17.80 -22.57
CA SER A 482 -23.76 18.92 -22.71
C SER A 482 -23.88 19.77 -21.43
N LYS A 483 -23.77 19.15 -20.25
CA LYS A 483 -23.96 19.83 -18.95
C LYS A 483 -22.66 20.22 -18.26
N HIS A 484 -21.57 19.49 -18.50
CA HIS A 484 -20.28 19.64 -17.81
C HIS A 484 -19.14 19.86 -18.80
N ALA A 485 -19.24 20.94 -19.59
CA ALA A 485 -18.25 21.27 -20.63
C ALA A 485 -16.81 21.46 -20.10
N GLU A 486 -16.62 21.71 -18.80
CA GLU A 486 -15.29 21.78 -18.18
C GLU A 486 -14.61 20.41 -18.03
N TYR A 487 -15.36 19.31 -18.11
CA TYR A 487 -14.80 17.97 -18.07
C TYR A 487 -14.12 17.61 -19.39
N THR A 488 -12.82 17.33 -19.35
CA THR A 488 -11.99 17.07 -20.54
C THR A 488 -11.51 15.62 -20.68
N GLY A 489 -11.72 14.76 -19.67
CA GLY A 489 -11.23 13.37 -19.66
C GLY A 489 -11.96 12.40 -20.60
N PHE A 490 -11.68 11.11 -20.49
CA PHE A 490 -12.26 10.07 -21.34
C PHE A 490 -13.55 9.45 -20.78
N PHE A 491 -14.20 8.62 -21.58
CA PHE A 491 -15.30 7.76 -21.17
C PHE A 491 -14.91 6.31 -21.41
N PHE A 492 -14.90 5.54 -20.33
CA PHE A 492 -14.66 4.10 -20.40
C PHE A 492 -15.99 3.40 -20.65
N ILE A 493 -16.02 2.58 -21.71
CA ILE A 493 -17.18 1.80 -22.10
C ILE A 493 -16.80 0.32 -22.03
N GLU A 494 -17.31 -0.38 -21.02
CA GLU A 494 -17.11 -1.82 -20.85
C GLU A 494 -17.89 -2.64 -21.88
N GLY A 495 -17.63 -3.95 -21.91
CA GLY A 495 -18.45 -4.92 -22.64
C GLY A 495 -19.76 -5.26 -21.92
N VAL A 496 -20.54 -6.14 -22.53
CA VAL A 496 -21.72 -6.76 -21.88
C VAL A 496 -21.39 -8.20 -21.49
N HIS A 497 -22.29 -8.89 -20.78
CA HIS A 497 -22.20 -10.36 -20.63
C HIS A 497 -22.61 -11.08 -21.92
N ILE A 498 -23.71 -10.63 -22.55
CA ILE A 498 -24.29 -11.27 -23.74
C ILE A 498 -24.57 -10.22 -24.81
N THR A 499 -24.08 -10.44 -26.03
CA THR A 499 -24.51 -9.71 -27.22
C THR A 499 -25.85 -10.29 -27.69
N TYR A 500 -26.97 -9.55 -27.61
CA TYR A 500 -28.27 -10.01 -28.13
C TYR A 500 -28.34 -9.92 -29.65
N ARG A 501 -27.48 -10.68 -30.31
CA ARG A 501 -27.61 -10.97 -31.72
C ARG A 501 -27.94 -12.44 -31.86
N ASP A 502 -29.04 -12.70 -32.54
CA ASP A 502 -29.47 -14.02 -32.93
C ASP A 502 -28.67 -14.49 -34.17
N THR A 503 -27.34 -14.27 -34.16
CA THR A 503 -26.44 -14.77 -35.21
C THR A 503 -25.86 -16.11 -34.78
N GLU A 504 -25.56 -16.97 -35.75
CA GLU A 504 -24.88 -18.24 -35.48
C GLU A 504 -23.47 -18.03 -34.89
N GLU A 505 -22.81 -16.90 -35.16
CA GLU A 505 -21.50 -16.59 -34.57
C GLU A 505 -21.62 -16.30 -33.06
N ASP A 506 -22.62 -15.52 -32.64
CA ASP A 506 -22.86 -15.22 -31.21
C ASP A 506 -23.30 -16.46 -30.41
N LYS A 507 -24.10 -17.35 -31.01
CA LYS A 507 -24.53 -18.61 -30.37
C LYS A 507 -23.39 -19.60 -30.12
N ASN A 508 -22.34 -19.52 -30.94
CA ASN A 508 -21.19 -20.40 -30.86
C ASN A 508 -20.00 -19.76 -30.11
N ALA A 509 -20.12 -18.48 -29.70
CA ALA A 509 -19.08 -17.80 -28.95
C ALA A 509 -18.95 -18.41 -27.53
N PRO A 510 -17.73 -18.44 -26.95
CA PRO A 510 -17.55 -18.82 -25.56
C PRO A 510 -18.34 -17.89 -24.63
N GLU A 511 -18.74 -18.37 -23.45
CA GLU A 511 -19.37 -17.55 -22.43
C GLU A 511 -18.36 -16.51 -21.91
N ALA A 512 -18.69 -15.23 -22.10
CA ALA A 512 -17.87 -14.11 -21.67
C ALA A 512 -18.07 -13.83 -20.17
N PHE A 513 -17.11 -13.17 -19.52
CA PHE A 513 -17.37 -12.55 -18.23
C PHE A 513 -18.28 -11.31 -18.39
N GLN A 514 -18.92 -10.91 -17.29
CA GLN A 514 -19.67 -9.65 -17.24
C GLN A 514 -18.68 -8.50 -17.51
N GLY A 515 -19.03 -7.56 -18.39
CA GLY A 515 -18.11 -6.48 -18.80
C GLY A 515 -17.06 -6.86 -19.85
N GLU A 516 -16.98 -8.13 -20.29
CA GLU A 516 -15.91 -8.59 -21.20
C GLU A 516 -16.28 -8.50 -22.69
N ASN A 517 -17.54 -8.80 -23.03
CA ASN A 517 -17.95 -9.01 -24.41
C ASN A 517 -18.12 -7.68 -25.16
N LEU A 518 -17.14 -7.34 -26.00
CA LEU A 518 -17.15 -6.19 -26.92
C LEU A 518 -17.33 -6.60 -28.38
N MET A 519 -17.73 -7.84 -28.68
CA MET A 519 -17.97 -8.31 -30.06
C MET A 519 -18.97 -7.41 -30.81
N GLY A 520 -19.93 -6.84 -30.07
CA GLY A 520 -20.93 -5.92 -30.59
C GLY A 520 -20.34 -4.70 -31.32
N VAL A 521 -19.14 -4.26 -30.92
CA VAL A 521 -18.44 -3.10 -31.50
C VAL A 521 -18.12 -3.30 -32.98
N ARG A 522 -17.93 -4.55 -33.46
CA ARG A 522 -17.61 -4.84 -34.87
C ARG A 522 -18.61 -4.24 -35.86
N THR A 523 -19.88 -4.14 -35.48
CA THR A 523 -20.92 -3.61 -36.36
C THR A 523 -21.67 -2.42 -35.76
N ASN A 524 -21.59 -2.24 -34.43
CA ASN A 524 -22.24 -1.14 -33.72
C ASN A 524 -21.19 -0.48 -32.81
N PRO A 525 -20.19 0.21 -33.38
CA PRO A 525 -19.29 1.03 -32.58
C PRO A 525 -20.07 2.16 -31.91
N ILE A 526 -19.56 2.64 -30.77
CA ILE A 526 -20.17 3.76 -30.05
C ILE A 526 -20.10 4.98 -30.95
N SER A 527 -21.22 5.65 -31.18
CA SER A 527 -21.21 6.97 -31.83
C SER A 527 -22.26 7.88 -31.21
N THR A 528 -21.80 8.99 -30.65
CA THR A 528 -22.70 10.02 -30.13
C THR A 528 -23.21 10.94 -31.23
N GLY A 529 -22.95 10.65 -32.51
CA GLY A 529 -23.20 11.56 -33.63
C GLY A 529 -22.28 12.79 -33.68
N ASN A 530 -21.26 12.86 -32.81
CA ASN A 530 -20.25 13.91 -32.81
C ASN A 530 -18.85 13.28 -32.78
N PRO A 531 -18.07 13.37 -33.87
CA PRO A 531 -16.73 12.77 -33.94
C PRO A 531 -15.75 13.24 -32.86
N GLU A 532 -15.90 14.47 -32.34
CA GLU A 532 -15.03 14.97 -31.26
C GLU A 532 -15.38 14.35 -29.90
N HIS A 533 -16.64 13.98 -29.70
CA HIS A 533 -17.04 13.20 -28.52
C HIS A 533 -16.57 11.75 -28.67
N ASP A 534 -16.72 11.18 -29.87
CA ASP A 534 -16.34 9.79 -30.16
C ASP A 534 -14.83 9.55 -29.96
N LYS A 535 -13.97 10.55 -30.20
CA LYS A 535 -12.53 10.50 -29.87
C LYS A 535 -12.23 10.38 -28.37
N ARG A 536 -13.21 10.65 -27.50
CA ARG A 536 -13.10 10.53 -26.04
C ARG A 536 -13.54 9.16 -25.52
N ILE A 537 -13.88 8.23 -26.40
CA ILE A 537 -14.26 6.86 -26.04
C ILE A 537 -13.02 5.97 -25.88
N ILE A 538 -12.96 5.24 -24.77
CA ILE A 538 -12.00 4.17 -24.52
C ILE A 538 -12.80 2.90 -24.22
N TYR A 539 -12.53 1.82 -24.96
CA TYR A 539 -13.16 0.53 -24.65
C TYR A 539 -12.45 -0.12 -23.46
N SER A 540 -13.22 -0.56 -22.48
CA SER A 540 -12.69 -1.00 -21.18
C SER A 540 -13.17 -2.40 -20.76
N PRO A 541 -12.75 -3.47 -21.46
CA PRO A 541 -13.20 -4.82 -21.12
C PRO A 541 -12.67 -5.29 -19.75
N HIS A 542 -13.43 -6.16 -19.11
CA HIS A 542 -12.98 -6.94 -17.95
C HIS A 542 -12.62 -8.37 -18.36
N SER A 543 -11.66 -8.98 -17.68
CA SER A 543 -11.31 -10.39 -17.92
C SER A 543 -10.88 -11.04 -16.61
N PHE A 544 -11.43 -12.23 -16.31
CA PHE A 544 -11.14 -12.93 -15.07
C PHE A 544 -10.78 -14.40 -15.29
N GLY A 545 -10.17 -14.98 -14.25
CA GLY A 545 -9.69 -16.34 -14.23
C GLY A 545 -10.67 -17.36 -13.63
N PRO A 546 -10.24 -18.63 -13.57
CA PRO A 546 -11.03 -19.76 -13.06
C PRO A 546 -11.38 -19.65 -11.57
N ASP A 547 -10.71 -18.79 -10.81
CA ASP A 547 -11.03 -18.54 -9.40
C ASP A 547 -12.37 -17.82 -9.22
N LEU A 548 -12.80 -17.01 -10.19
CA LEU A 548 -14.09 -16.32 -10.17
C LEU A 548 -15.21 -17.23 -10.68
N TRP A 549 -15.05 -17.75 -11.91
CA TRP A 549 -16.01 -18.65 -12.53
C TRP A 549 -15.29 -19.68 -13.40
N ASN A 550 -15.63 -20.97 -13.22
CA ASN A 550 -14.93 -22.06 -13.89
C ASN A 550 -15.52 -22.35 -15.28
N GLN A 551 -15.25 -21.43 -16.21
CA GLN A 551 -15.63 -21.50 -17.61
C GLN A 551 -15.19 -22.82 -18.27
N THR A 552 -15.94 -23.30 -19.26
CA THR A 552 -15.67 -24.58 -19.93
C THR A 552 -14.31 -24.61 -20.60
N TYR A 553 -13.88 -23.50 -21.20
CA TYR A 553 -12.58 -23.36 -21.86
C TYR A 553 -11.37 -23.41 -20.92
N PHE A 554 -11.54 -23.31 -19.59
CA PHE A 554 -10.47 -23.56 -18.64
C PHE A 554 -10.17 -25.05 -18.43
N LYS A 555 -11.10 -25.94 -18.84
CA LYS A 555 -10.98 -27.39 -18.70
C LYS A 555 -10.39 -28.06 -19.95
N GLU A 556 -10.19 -27.30 -21.02
CA GLU A 556 -9.63 -27.78 -22.27
C GLU A 556 -8.20 -28.30 -22.08
N SER A 557 -7.86 -29.39 -22.77
CA SER A 557 -6.55 -30.05 -22.63
C SER A 557 -5.37 -29.17 -23.06
N ASN A 558 -5.62 -28.18 -23.92
CA ASN A 558 -4.63 -27.23 -24.41
C ASN A 558 -4.56 -25.93 -23.57
N PHE A 559 -5.32 -25.79 -22.48
CA PHE A 559 -5.22 -24.64 -21.58
C PHE A 559 -3.80 -24.47 -20.99
N PRO A 560 -3.25 -23.24 -20.90
CA PRO A 560 -3.85 -21.95 -21.25
C PRO A 560 -3.61 -21.48 -22.69
N LYS A 561 -3.12 -22.33 -23.60
CA LYS A 561 -2.76 -21.92 -24.98
C LYS A 561 -3.97 -21.59 -25.85
N ASN A 562 -5.18 -22.01 -25.46
CA ASN A 562 -6.43 -21.64 -26.12
C ASN A 562 -6.86 -20.19 -25.83
N MET A 563 -6.43 -19.63 -24.70
CA MET A 563 -6.94 -18.34 -24.20
C MET A 563 -6.73 -17.14 -25.15
N PRO A 564 -5.57 -16.96 -25.81
CA PRO A 564 -5.37 -15.84 -26.75
C PRO A 564 -6.43 -15.71 -27.84
N SER A 565 -6.95 -16.84 -28.35
CA SER A 565 -8.01 -16.82 -29.37
C SER A 565 -9.34 -16.34 -28.80
N ILE A 566 -9.62 -16.64 -27.54
CA ILE A 566 -10.86 -16.25 -26.86
C ILE A 566 -10.83 -14.75 -26.57
N TRP A 567 -9.71 -14.24 -26.03
CA TRP A 567 -9.56 -12.80 -25.79
C TRP A 567 -9.58 -11.99 -27.09
N GLU A 568 -9.01 -12.51 -28.19
CA GLU A 568 -9.12 -11.87 -29.51
C GLU A 568 -10.57 -11.75 -30.00
N GLU A 569 -11.38 -12.77 -29.74
CA GLU A 569 -12.78 -12.79 -30.15
C GLU A 569 -13.57 -11.71 -29.40
N PHE A 570 -13.45 -11.67 -28.06
CA PHE A 570 -14.25 -10.77 -27.24
C PHE A 570 -13.91 -9.30 -27.42
N TYR A 571 -12.62 -8.94 -27.49
CA TYR A 571 -12.23 -7.53 -27.57
C TYR A 571 -10.86 -7.28 -28.20
N GLY A 572 -9.97 -8.28 -28.25
CA GLY A 572 -8.61 -8.07 -28.72
C GLY A 572 -8.51 -7.62 -30.19
N PHE A 573 -9.52 -7.94 -31.01
CA PHE A 573 -9.65 -7.42 -32.38
C PHE A 573 -9.64 -5.88 -32.46
N LEU A 574 -10.07 -5.17 -31.41
CA LEU A 574 -10.10 -3.71 -31.36
C LEU A 574 -8.69 -3.10 -31.45
N THR A 575 -7.68 -3.80 -30.95
CA THR A 575 -6.28 -3.36 -31.04
C THR A 575 -5.76 -3.34 -32.48
N SER A 576 -6.30 -4.21 -33.33
CA SER A 576 -5.90 -4.31 -34.75
C SER A 576 -6.57 -3.25 -35.61
N ALA A 577 -7.71 -2.72 -35.18
CA ALA A 577 -8.46 -1.67 -35.87
C ALA A 577 -7.74 -0.31 -35.85
N LYS A 578 -6.71 -0.15 -35.01
CA LYS A 578 -5.86 1.05 -34.83
C LYS A 578 -6.60 2.32 -34.43
N ASP A 579 -7.91 2.44 -34.51
CA ASP A 579 -8.57 3.74 -34.26
C ASP A 579 -8.99 3.96 -32.80
N ASN A 580 -9.36 2.90 -32.06
CA ASN A 580 -9.89 3.02 -30.71
C ASN A 580 -8.92 2.50 -29.66
N PRO A 581 -8.57 3.28 -28.62
CA PRO A 581 -7.78 2.78 -27.49
C PRO A 581 -8.58 1.76 -26.67
N VAL A 582 -7.88 0.78 -26.13
CA VAL A 582 -8.42 -0.25 -25.24
C VAL A 582 -7.60 -0.26 -23.96
N ILE A 583 -8.27 -0.27 -22.80
CA ILE A 583 -7.66 -0.44 -21.48
C ILE A 583 -8.39 -1.56 -20.76
N VAL A 584 -7.70 -2.57 -20.23
CA VAL A 584 -8.39 -3.58 -19.42
C VAL A 584 -8.78 -2.97 -18.07
N GLY A 585 -10.08 -2.80 -17.82
CA GLY A 585 -10.62 -2.09 -16.65
C GLY A 585 -10.57 -2.88 -15.34
N SER A 586 -10.53 -4.21 -15.44
CA SER A 586 -10.45 -5.09 -14.28
C SER A 586 -10.00 -6.48 -14.69
N TRP A 587 -9.01 -7.01 -13.97
CA TRP A 587 -8.58 -8.40 -14.04
C TRP A 587 -7.83 -8.80 -12.78
N GLY A 588 -7.81 -10.09 -12.47
CA GLY A 588 -7.12 -10.61 -11.30
C GLY A 588 -7.68 -11.94 -10.80
N GLY A 589 -7.15 -12.39 -9.67
CA GLY A 589 -7.44 -13.70 -9.08
C GLY A 589 -6.49 -13.97 -7.91
N ARG A 590 -6.53 -15.16 -7.29
CA ARG A 590 -5.73 -15.44 -6.08
C ARG A 590 -4.22 -15.47 -6.36
N TYR A 591 -3.84 -15.84 -7.57
CA TYR A 591 -2.45 -15.95 -8.04
C TYR A 591 -1.55 -16.81 -7.15
N GLN A 592 -2.07 -17.93 -6.65
CA GLN A 592 -1.34 -18.86 -5.79
C GLN A 592 -0.42 -19.81 -6.57
N ASN A 593 0.67 -20.24 -5.96
CA ASN A 593 1.67 -21.08 -6.64
C ASN A 593 1.13 -22.47 -7.02
N GLY A 594 1.31 -22.84 -8.28
CA GLY A 594 0.88 -24.10 -8.87
C GLY A 594 -0.60 -24.16 -9.25
N THR A 595 -1.38 -23.09 -9.08
CA THR A 595 -2.82 -23.12 -9.36
C THR A 595 -3.14 -22.89 -10.84
N ILE A 596 -4.36 -23.25 -11.23
CA ILE A 596 -4.88 -22.95 -12.58
C ILE A 596 -5.01 -21.44 -12.81
N ASP A 597 -5.32 -20.67 -11.76
CA ASP A 597 -5.37 -19.21 -11.82
C ASP A 597 -3.99 -18.57 -12.06
N GLU A 598 -2.92 -19.10 -11.47
CA GLU A 598 -1.55 -18.65 -11.81
C GLU A 598 -1.26 -18.85 -13.30
N LYS A 599 -1.63 -20.02 -13.86
CA LYS A 599 -1.45 -20.30 -15.29
C LYS A 599 -2.25 -19.32 -16.15
N TRP A 600 -3.49 -19.02 -15.75
CA TRP A 600 -4.34 -18.04 -16.43
C TRP A 600 -3.74 -16.63 -16.40
N GLN A 601 -3.42 -16.10 -15.21
CA GLN A 601 -2.88 -14.74 -15.06
C GLN A 601 -1.52 -14.58 -15.77
N ASN A 602 -0.66 -15.61 -15.75
CA ASN A 602 0.60 -15.59 -16.51
C ASN A 602 0.36 -15.55 -18.02
N ALA A 603 -0.58 -16.34 -18.53
CA ALA A 603 -0.93 -16.34 -19.95
C ALA A 603 -1.57 -15.01 -20.38
N PHE A 604 -2.46 -14.47 -19.54
CA PHE A 604 -3.13 -13.20 -19.79
C PHE A 604 -2.14 -12.03 -19.79
N SER A 605 -1.28 -11.94 -18.76
CA SER A 605 -0.20 -10.95 -18.70
C SER A 605 0.72 -11.02 -19.93
N SER A 606 1.08 -12.23 -20.36
CA SER A 606 1.90 -12.41 -21.57
C SER A 606 1.17 -11.94 -22.84
N TRP A 607 -0.12 -12.25 -22.97
CA TRP A 607 -0.93 -11.81 -24.11
C TRP A 607 -1.10 -10.29 -24.14
N LEU A 608 -1.36 -9.63 -23.00
CA LEU A 608 -1.43 -8.18 -22.90
C LEU A 608 -0.11 -7.51 -23.31
N HIS A 609 1.02 -8.06 -22.87
CA HIS A 609 2.35 -7.60 -23.27
C HIS A 609 2.54 -7.68 -24.80
N ASP A 610 2.19 -8.80 -25.40
CA ASP A 610 2.38 -9.02 -26.83
C ASP A 610 1.43 -8.16 -27.69
N LYS A 611 0.25 -7.83 -27.15
CA LYS A 611 -0.79 -7.01 -27.81
C LYS A 611 -0.67 -5.50 -27.58
N CYS A 612 0.34 -5.04 -26.85
CA CYS A 612 0.46 -3.63 -26.44
C CYS A 612 -0.71 -3.14 -25.56
N LEU A 613 -1.33 -4.05 -24.79
CA LEU A 613 -2.47 -3.78 -23.89
C LEU A 613 -2.05 -3.67 -22.42
N THR A 614 -0.84 -3.19 -22.15
CA THR A 614 -0.30 -3.14 -20.78
C THR A 614 -0.82 -1.94 -19.97
N ASN A 615 -1.65 -1.08 -20.56
CA ASN A 615 -2.48 -0.12 -19.82
C ASN A 615 -3.69 -0.89 -19.25
N GLN A 616 -3.72 -1.05 -17.93
CA GLN A 616 -4.69 -1.91 -17.24
C GLN A 616 -4.94 -1.46 -15.81
N PHE A 617 -6.05 -1.93 -15.23
CA PHE A 617 -6.36 -1.81 -13.80
C PHE A 617 -6.51 -3.19 -13.14
N TYR A 618 -5.67 -3.48 -12.14
CA TYR A 618 -5.68 -4.76 -11.44
C TYR A 618 -6.72 -4.78 -10.32
N TRP A 619 -7.43 -5.91 -10.16
CA TRP A 619 -8.36 -6.15 -9.06
C TRP A 619 -7.69 -6.94 -7.93
N CYS A 620 -7.44 -6.35 -6.75
CA CYS A 620 -7.69 -4.96 -6.35
C CYS A 620 -6.64 -4.46 -5.33
N LEU A 621 -6.64 -3.15 -5.05
CA LEU A 621 -5.77 -2.51 -4.06
C LEU A 621 -6.01 -3.07 -2.66
N ASN A 622 -7.27 -2.93 -2.20
CA ASN A 622 -7.76 -3.34 -0.89
C ASN A 622 -9.16 -3.99 -1.02
N GLY A 623 -9.52 -4.81 -0.05
CA GLY A 623 -10.83 -5.47 0.02
C GLY A 623 -10.84 -6.58 1.09
N PRO A 624 -11.99 -7.23 1.31
CA PRO A 624 -12.08 -8.34 2.25
C PRO A 624 -11.19 -9.51 1.79
N SER A 625 -10.49 -10.12 2.75
CA SER A 625 -9.78 -11.39 2.52
C SER A 625 -10.77 -12.54 2.30
N GLY A 626 -10.33 -13.57 1.59
CA GLY A 626 -11.14 -14.79 1.40
C GLY A 626 -12.23 -14.69 0.34
N THR A 627 -12.22 -13.63 -0.49
CA THR A 627 -13.05 -13.57 -1.70
C THR A 627 -12.59 -14.61 -2.73
N PRO A 628 -13.40 -14.90 -3.77
CA PRO A 628 -12.94 -15.71 -4.91
C PRO A 628 -11.59 -15.21 -5.47
N PHE A 629 -11.33 -13.90 -5.44
CA PHE A 629 -10.10 -13.26 -5.92
C PHE A 629 -8.89 -13.33 -4.96
N GLY A 630 -9.08 -13.87 -3.75
CA GLY A 630 -8.03 -14.01 -2.73
C GLY A 630 -7.68 -12.70 -2.03
N ASP A 631 -6.49 -12.67 -1.45
CA ASP A 631 -6.02 -11.48 -0.73
C ASP A 631 -5.73 -10.32 -1.69
N PRO A 632 -6.07 -9.08 -1.31
CA PRO A 632 -5.80 -7.88 -2.13
C PRO A 632 -4.29 -7.59 -2.26
N LEU A 633 -3.93 -6.57 -3.04
CA LEU A 633 -2.54 -6.12 -3.17
C LEU A 633 -1.98 -5.58 -1.85
N LEU A 634 -2.83 -4.99 -1.02
CA LEU A 634 -2.51 -4.50 0.31
C LEU A 634 -3.60 -4.94 1.28
N SER A 635 -3.21 -5.68 2.33
CA SER A 635 -4.15 -6.12 3.36
C SER A 635 -4.63 -4.95 4.24
N ASN A 636 -5.70 -5.15 5.00
CA ASN A 636 -6.16 -4.17 6.00
C ASN A 636 -5.10 -3.87 7.08
N SER A 637 -4.16 -4.79 7.31
CA SER A 637 -3.00 -4.57 8.20
C SER A 637 -1.81 -3.91 7.49
N ALA A 638 -2.01 -3.35 6.29
CA ALA A 638 -1.00 -2.74 5.45
C ALA A 638 0.15 -3.68 5.07
N VAL A 639 -0.15 -4.97 4.87
CA VAL A 639 0.84 -5.97 4.41
C VAL A 639 0.72 -6.15 2.90
N PRO A 640 1.78 -5.85 2.11
CA PRO A 640 1.78 -6.04 0.67
C PRO A 640 1.73 -7.50 0.22
N ASN A 641 0.94 -7.79 -0.81
CA ASN A 641 1.00 -9.05 -1.54
C ASN A 641 2.09 -9.01 -2.62
N ARG A 642 3.33 -9.33 -2.20
CA ARG A 642 4.51 -9.19 -3.07
C ARG A 642 4.42 -10.00 -4.36
N ARG A 643 3.78 -11.17 -4.33
CA ARG A 643 3.69 -12.06 -5.49
C ARG A 643 2.82 -11.47 -6.61
N LYS A 644 1.70 -10.85 -6.25
CA LYS A 644 0.85 -10.12 -7.20
C LYS A 644 1.55 -8.85 -7.70
N LEU A 645 2.27 -8.13 -6.83
CA LEU A 645 3.08 -6.97 -7.23
C LEU A 645 4.16 -7.35 -8.25
N ASP A 646 4.90 -8.45 -8.02
CA ASP A 646 5.95 -8.90 -8.95
C ASP A 646 5.39 -9.31 -10.33
N LEU A 647 4.12 -9.75 -10.42
CA LEU A 647 3.43 -9.97 -11.69
C LEU A 647 3.17 -8.65 -12.42
N LEU A 648 2.70 -7.63 -11.70
CA LEU A 648 2.36 -6.32 -12.25
C LEU A 648 3.61 -5.52 -12.65
N ASP A 649 4.69 -5.65 -11.87
CA ASP A 649 6.00 -5.05 -12.19
C ASP A 649 6.57 -5.62 -13.50
N LYS A 650 6.33 -6.92 -13.78
CA LYS A 650 6.72 -7.54 -15.06
C LYS A 650 5.83 -7.07 -16.21
N LEU A 651 4.53 -6.92 -15.98
CA LEU A 651 3.58 -6.52 -17.02
C LEU A 651 3.76 -5.05 -17.43
N GLN A 652 4.03 -4.17 -16.46
CA GLN A 652 4.20 -2.73 -16.71
C GLN A 652 5.25 -2.12 -15.75
N PRO A 653 6.55 -2.24 -16.08
CA PRO A 653 7.64 -1.73 -15.24
C PRO A 653 7.87 -0.22 -15.39
N HIS A 654 7.36 0.41 -16.45
CA HIS A 654 7.69 1.79 -16.82
C HIS A 654 6.45 2.65 -17.10
N PRO A 655 5.51 2.77 -16.15
CA PRO A 655 4.37 3.68 -16.30
C PRO A 655 4.82 5.15 -16.32
N THR A 656 4.00 6.02 -16.92
CA THR A 656 4.26 7.46 -16.99
C THR A 656 4.21 8.08 -15.60
N ARG A 657 5.17 8.95 -15.28
CA ARG A 657 5.20 9.69 -14.00
C ARG A 657 4.70 11.11 -14.20
N LEU A 658 3.77 11.52 -13.36
CA LEU A 658 3.15 12.83 -13.40
C LEU A 658 3.49 13.60 -12.12
N ALA A 659 3.85 14.87 -12.24
CA ALA A 659 4.08 15.72 -11.08
C ALA A 659 3.61 17.14 -11.37
N CYS A 660 2.76 17.68 -10.49
CA CYS A 660 2.21 19.01 -10.64
C CYS A 660 2.77 19.96 -9.57
N PHE A 661 3.34 21.09 -9.98
CA PHE A 661 3.92 22.06 -9.07
C PHE A 661 2.99 23.27 -8.86
N ALA A 662 2.46 23.42 -7.64
CA ALA A 662 1.57 24.51 -7.24
C ALA A 662 2.08 25.92 -7.61
N SER A 663 3.40 26.14 -7.54
CA SER A 663 4.04 27.42 -7.86
C SER A 663 3.97 27.82 -9.33
N THR A 664 3.75 26.87 -10.23
CA THR A 664 3.77 27.12 -11.68
C THR A 664 2.50 26.68 -12.39
N SER A 665 1.64 25.89 -11.72
CA SER A 665 0.51 25.17 -12.34
C SER A 665 0.92 24.44 -13.61
N LYS A 666 2.16 23.93 -13.67
CA LYS A 666 2.67 23.12 -14.78
C LYS A 666 2.70 21.66 -14.39
N LEU A 667 2.18 20.83 -15.27
CA LEU A 667 2.32 19.39 -15.20
C LEU A 667 3.67 18.99 -15.81
N ARG A 668 4.53 18.35 -15.03
CA ARG A 668 5.69 17.62 -15.55
C ARG A 668 5.27 16.19 -15.85
N ILE A 669 5.67 15.74 -17.02
CA ILE A 669 5.39 14.40 -17.53
C ILE A 669 6.76 13.77 -17.79
N ALA A 670 7.08 12.71 -17.06
CA ALA A 670 8.19 11.84 -17.39
C ALA A 670 7.60 10.63 -18.12
N SER A 671 7.89 10.57 -19.43
CA SER A 671 7.29 9.61 -20.36
C SER A 671 7.57 8.17 -19.88
N GLY A 672 6.50 7.36 -19.89
CA GLY A 672 6.62 5.92 -19.71
C GLY A 672 6.99 5.20 -21.00
N SER A 673 7.02 3.88 -20.97
CA SER A 673 7.20 3.07 -22.16
C SER A 673 6.51 1.72 -22.02
N PHE A 674 5.92 1.23 -23.10
CA PHE A 674 5.47 -0.15 -23.16
C PHE A 674 6.66 -1.11 -23.05
N PRO A 675 6.60 -2.17 -22.23
CA PRO A 675 7.70 -3.13 -22.09
C PRO A 675 8.02 -3.84 -23.41
N ASN A 676 7.00 -4.13 -24.22
CA ASN A 676 7.21 -4.58 -25.60
C ASN A 676 7.65 -3.40 -26.48
N LYS A 677 8.95 -3.38 -26.85
CA LYS A 677 9.54 -2.30 -27.66
C LYS A 677 8.86 -2.09 -29.01
N ALA A 678 8.19 -3.10 -29.56
CA ALA A 678 7.45 -2.95 -30.81
C ALA A 678 6.24 -2.01 -30.69
N CYS A 679 5.75 -1.79 -29.47
CA CYS A 679 4.59 -0.94 -29.15
C CYS A 679 4.93 0.56 -29.03
N ASN A 680 6.21 0.92 -28.90
CA ASN A 680 6.66 2.31 -28.73
C ASN A 680 7.02 3.02 -30.05
N LYS A 681 6.39 2.62 -31.17
CA LYS A 681 6.70 3.11 -32.52
C LYS A 681 5.83 4.28 -32.96
#